data_AF-A0A843TBB6-F1
#
_entry.id   AF-A0A843TBB6-F1
#
_cell.length_a   1.000
_cell.length_b   1.000
_cell.length_c   1.000
_cell.angle_alpha   90.00
_cell.angle_beta   90.00
_cell.angle_gamma   90.00
#
_symmetry.space_group_name_H-M   'P 1'
#
loop_
_entity.id
_entity.type
_entity.pdbx_description
1 polymer ?
#
loop_
_entity_poly.entity_id
_entity_poly.type
_entity_poly.pdbx_seq_one_letter_code
_entity_poly.pdbx_strand_id
1 'polypeptide(L)'
;MPRYCFGSITQDYKRSSFLEADLRCAHTIQNMEKKIRAACHVPDAKIDEVVQLLDGLCTEYETASHGPGKWQKLATFLQQCLSGPVLDLLRKQIAQLESENSGLMLRFRSTEDKLALLKKQLEVNERHRTEYMKRYEEAINDKRKVTENYTQHIANLQNKCSLMEERCLGLTKSLDSLKNESSDWKLKNDRILSEQKEEEDKYKAEVALLKSRVSASEGRLAAAREQAQSAHEEALEWKRKYDTAVGESKTALERAAMAQERTNKKAQEREDALRAECSALLAEKDEEMKHMKSKVDRAENHSSSLISQLRVAESMLKNHETKTLKLKDEIKALGEKLDSVNATALSYEREARILEQEKNHLEEKYLSEFKKFEEADIRCKAAEREAKRATELADNARADAVAAQKEKSDFQRLAMERLALIERAERQIEGLERDRGKLLGEVERLRASEMDAVSKVALLEERVEEREREIEQMLSQNNEQRSNTVQVLESLLTTERAARAEANSRAEALSLQLQSTQGRLDILQQELTSVRLNESALDSKLRTASHGKRSRIDECMGMESVQDMEVDEEIVKGRKRSKGTSSPIKHVQSEDGGSSFRGNHGNREGDQLQESEDYGKFTVLKLKQELTKHGFGAELLQLKNPNKKDILALYEKHVLKR
;
A
#
# COMPACT_ATOMS: atom_id res chain seq x y z
N MET A 1 114.40 130.31 4.51
CA MET A 1 113.38 130.05 5.54
C MET A 1 112.40 128.98 5.07
N PRO A 2 111.68 128.27 5.97
CA PRO A 2 111.20 126.91 5.69
C PRO A 2 109.67 126.74 5.66
N ARG A 3 109.23 125.51 5.32
CA ARG A 3 107.86 124.92 5.46
C ARG A 3 106.78 125.45 4.50
N TYR A 4 106.54 124.76 3.37
CA TYR A 4 105.21 124.57 2.73
C TYR A 4 105.29 123.53 1.56
N CYS A 5 105.58 122.25 1.85
CA CYS A 5 105.59 121.17 0.83
C CYS A 5 105.18 119.76 1.33
N PHE A 6 104.80 119.58 2.61
CA PHE A 6 104.58 118.24 3.20
C PHE A 6 103.10 117.79 3.27
N GLY A 7 102.16 118.66 2.89
CA GLY A 7 100.71 118.43 3.04
C GLY A 7 100.02 117.70 1.88
N SER A 8 100.48 117.87 0.64
CA SER A 8 99.86 117.21 -0.53
C SER A 8 100.26 115.73 -0.63
N ILE A 9 101.55 115.43 -0.51
CA ILE A 9 102.10 114.06 -0.65
C ILE A 9 101.47 113.11 0.39
N THR A 10 101.25 113.57 1.62
CA THR A 10 100.60 112.77 2.67
C THR A 10 99.10 112.56 2.42
N GLN A 11 98.42 113.51 1.76
CA GLN A 11 97.00 113.39 1.43
C GLN A 11 96.75 112.47 0.23
N ASP A 12 97.62 112.50 -0.79
CA ASP A 12 97.54 111.61 -1.95
C ASP A 12 97.99 110.17 -1.62
N TYR A 13 99.00 109.99 -0.76
CA TYR A 13 99.34 108.67 -0.22
C TYR A 13 98.18 108.07 0.59
N LYS A 14 97.47 108.90 1.37
CA LYS A 14 96.26 108.48 2.12
C LYS A 14 95.10 108.10 1.20
N ARG A 15 94.90 108.81 0.07
CA ARG A 15 93.92 108.43 -0.95
C ARG A 15 94.29 107.14 -1.65
N SER A 16 95.56 106.97 -2.06
CA SER A 16 96.03 105.76 -2.75
C SER A 16 95.93 104.53 -1.86
N SER A 17 96.38 104.62 -0.60
CA SER A 17 96.28 103.51 0.36
C SER A 17 94.83 103.16 0.74
N PHE A 18 93.93 104.16 0.86
CA PHE A 18 92.50 103.89 1.03
C PHE A 18 91.88 103.24 -0.20
N LEU A 19 92.24 103.66 -1.42
CA LEU A 19 91.75 103.04 -2.66
C LEU A 19 92.25 101.60 -2.81
N GLU A 20 93.53 101.34 -2.50
CA GLU A 20 94.09 99.98 -2.53
C GLU A 20 93.44 99.07 -1.48
N ALA A 21 93.25 99.57 -0.24
CA ALA A 21 92.54 98.84 0.80
C ALA A 21 91.07 98.56 0.41
N ASP A 22 90.42 99.50 -0.26
CA ASP A 22 89.04 99.38 -0.75
C ASP A 22 88.90 98.40 -1.93
N LEU A 23 89.90 98.33 -2.81
CA LEU A 23 90.03 97.32 -3.87
C LEU A 23 90.30 95.93 -3.29
N ARG A 24 91.18 95.81 -2.28
CA ARG A 24 91.41 94.55 -1.55
C ARG A 24 90.12 94.06 -0.89
N CYS A 25 89.36 94.94 -0.22
CA CYS A 25 88.04 94.59 0.33
C CYS A 25 87.09 94.05 -0.74
N ALA A 26 87.02 94.69 -1.91
CA ALA A 26 86.17 94.26 -3.02
C ALA A 26 86.57 92.89 -3.59
N HIS A 27 87.88 92.65 -3.75
CA HIS A 27 88.39 91.38 -4.26
C HIS A 27 88.13 90.22 -3.29
N THR A 28 88.34 90.43 -1.99
CA THR A 28 88.04 89.43 -0.96
C THR A 28 86.54 89.10 -0.93
N ILE A 29 85.66 90.12 -0.98
CA ILE A 29 84.21 89.92 -1.06
C ILE A 29 83.80 89.13 -2.31
N GLN A 30 84.38 89.44 -3.48
CA GLN A 30 84.09 88.69 -4.71
C GLN A 30 84.51 87.20 -4.59
N ASN A 31 85.58 86.91 -3.84
CA ASN A 31 86.00 85.54 -3.56
C ASN A 31 85.06 84.84 -2.57
N MET A 32 84.65 85.52 -1.49
CA MET A 32 83.64 85.03 -0.54
C MET A 32 82.32 84.70 -1.25
N GLU A 33 81.86 85.59 -2.13
CA GLU A 33 80.63 85.40 -2.92
C GLU A 33 80.71 84.16 -3.81
N LYS A 34 81.83 83.93 -4.49
CA LYS A 34 82.06 82.72 -5.30
C LYS A 34 82.02 81.45 -4.46
N LYS A 35 82.71 81.45 -3.29
CA LYS A 35 82.74 80.31 -2.37
C LYS A 35 81.33 79.96 -1.85
N ILE A 36 80.57 80.95 -1.37
CA ILE A 36 79.22 80.70 -0.85
C ILE A 36 78.26 80.32 -1.97
N ARG A 37 78.30 81.00 -3.12
CA ARG A 37 77.46 80.65 -4.27
C ARG A 37 77.71 79.21 -4.71
N ALA A 38 78.96 78.74 -4.73
CA ALA A 38 79.28 77.35 -5.03
C ALA A 38 78.67 76.39 -3.99
N ALA A 39 78.83 76.67 -2.69
CA ALA A 39 78.25 75.85 -1.61
C ALA A 39 76.72 75.76 -1.69
N CYS A 40 76.02 76.87 -1.97
CA CYS A 40 74.56 76.89 -2.14
C CYS A 40 74.05 76.17 -3.41
N HIS A 41 74.93 75.78 -4.33
CA HIS A 41 74.57 75.05 -5.56
C HIS A 41 74.93 73.57 -5.52
N VAL A 42 75.55 73.07 -4.44
CA VAL A 42 75.77 71.63 -4.25
C VAL A 42 74.41 70.95 -4.05
N PRO A 43 74.12 69.82 -4.72
CA PRO A 43 72.94 68.99 -4.40
C PRO A 43 72.96 68.61 -2.92
N ASP A 44 71.80 68.66 -2.27
CA ASP A 44 71.64 68.37 -0.84
C ASP A 44 72.48 69.24 0.12
N ALA A 45 72.94 70.42 -0.32
CA ALA A 45 73.63 71.39 0.53
C ALA A 45 72.82 71.72 1.78
N LYS A 46 73.43 71.57 2.97
CA LYS A 46 72.78 71.92 4.24
C LYS A 46 72.99 73.40 4.55
N ILE A 47 71.94 74.04 5.06
CA ILE A 47 71.99 75.45 5.49
C ILE A 47 73.05 75.62 6.59
N ASP A 48 73.13 74.69 7.55
CA ASP A 48 74.12 74.72 8.64
C ASP A 48 75.56 74.77 8.12
N GLU A 49 75.87 73.98 7.09
CA GLU A 49 77.20 73.92 6.46
C GLU A 49 77.52 75.22 5.70
N VAL A 50 76.52 75.81 5.03
CA VAL A 50 76.63 77.11 4.35
C VAL A 50 76.79 78.28 5.34
N VAL A 51 76.08 78.24 6.47
CA VAL A 51 76.18 79.26 7.53
C VAL A 51 77.54 79.19 8.23
N GLN A 52 78.05 77.99 8.52
CA GLN A 52 79.41 77.81 9.04
C GLN A 52 80.48 78.32 8.06
N LEU A 53 80.31 78.08 6.75
CA LEU A 53 81.19 78.63 5.72
C LEU A 53 81.13 80.17 5.69
N LEU A 54 79.94 80.77 5.79
CA LEU A 54 79.78 82.22 5.83
C LEU A 54 80.47 82.85 7.07
N ASP A 55 80.33 82.23 8.24
CA ASP A 55 80.98 82.66 9.47
C ASP A 55 82.52 82.62 9.37
N GLY A 56 83.07 81.50 8.87
CA GLY A 56 84.51 81.37 8.59
C GLY A 56 85.01 82.42 7.59
N LEU A 57 84.24 82.72 6.54
CA LEU A 57 84.61 83.76 5.57
C LEU A 57 84.55 85.17 6.16
N CYS A 58 83.61 85.44 7.07
CA CYS A 58 83.51 86.72 7.77
C CYS A 58 84.71 86.96 8.69
N THR A 59 85.17 85.95 9.42
CA THR A 59 86.36 86.05 10.29
C THR A 59 87.67 86.17 9.50
N GLU A 60 87.79 85.48 8.34
CA GLU A 60 88.87 85.72 7.37
C GLU A 60 88.87 87.17 6.86
N TYR A 61 87.71 87.71 6.47
CA TYR A 61 87.59 89.09 5.99
C TYR A 61 87.90 90.12 7.08
N GLU A 62 87.49 89.87 8.33
CA GLU A 62 87.76 90.74 9.46
C GLU A 62 89.26 90.87 9.73
N THR A 63 90.02 89.79 9.63
CA THR A 63 91.47 89.80 9.88
C THR A 63 92.28 90.31 8.67
N ALA A 64 91.89 89.98 7.44
CA ALA A 64 92.65 90.33 6.24
C ALA A 64 92.41 91.76 5.71
N SER A 65 91.24 92.36 5.99
CA SER A 65 90.80 93.62 5.37
C SER A 65 90.87 94.82 6.32
N HIS A 66 91.20 96.00 5.79
CA HIS A 66 91.27 97.26 6.53
C HIS A 66 90.81 98.45 5.67
N GLY A 67 90.70 99.65 6.26
CA GLY A 67 90.29 100.87 5.56
C GLY A 67 88.85 101.32 5.86
N PRO A 68 88.49 102.58 5.51
CA PRO A 68 87.25 103.21 5.96
C PRO A 68 85.97 102.60 5.37
N GLY A 69 86.04 101.99 4.17
CA GLY A 69 84.89 101.34 3.51
C GLY A 69 84.61 99.89 3.95
N LYS A 70 85.50 99.27 4.74
CA LYS A 70 85.50 97.82 5.06
C LYS A 70 84.13 97.30 5.50
N TRP A 71 83.54 97.96 6.49
CA TRP A 71 82.30 97.51 7.14
C TRP A 71 81.06 97.73 6.27
N GLN A 72 81.04 98.83 5.51
CA GLN A 72 79.95 99.11 4.56
C GLN A 72 79.90 98.01 3.49
N LYS A 73 81.05 97.64 2.91
CA LYS A 73 81.12 96.56 1.91
C LYS A 73 80.72 95.20 2.48
N LEU A 74 81.18 94.85 3.68
CA LEU A 74 80.80 93.60 4.34
C LEU A 74 79.29 93.54 4.62
N ALA A 75 78.70 94.63 5.11
CA ALA A 75 77.26 94.70 5.38
C ALA A 75 76.44 94.54 4.09
N THR A 76 76.83 95.20 3.00
CA THR A 76 76.18 95.03 1.68
C THR A 76 76.32 93.60 1.16
N PHE A 77 77.51 92.99 1.28
CA PHE A 77 77.74 91.59 0.91
C PHE A 77 76.85 90.63 1.73
N LEU A 78 76.82 90.78 3.05
CA LEU A 78 75.99 89.95 3.93
C LEU A 78 74.52 90.05 3.57
N GLN A 79 74.01 91.26 3.34
CA GLN A 79 72.63 91.48 2.91
C GLN A 79 72.33 90.78 1.58
N GLN A 80 73.20 90.91 0.58
CA GLN A 80 73.03 90.27 -0.74
C GLN A 80 73.15 88.73 -0.66
N CYS A 81 74.07 88.22 0.14
CA CYS A 81 74.28 86.79 0.37
C CYS A 81 73.06 86.14 1.04
N LEU A 82 72.57 86.74 2.13
CA LEU A 82 71.41 86.26 2.87
C LEU A 82 70.11 86.40 2.06
N SER A 83 69.96 87.46 1.25
CA SER A 83 68.76 87.71 0.43
C SER A 83 68.78 86.98 -0.93
N GLY A 84 69.87 86.30 -1.28
CA GLY A 84 70.08 85.62 -2.55
C GLY A 84 70.40 84.13 -2.35
N PRO A 85 71.66 83.67 -2.57
CA PRO A 85 72.00 82.24 -2.58
C PRO A 85 71.54 81.44 -1.34
N VAL A 86 71.59 82.03 -0.15
CA VAL A 86 71.16 81.37 1.10
C VAL A 86 69.64 81.26 1.17
N LEU A 87 68.90 82.31 0.80
CA LEU A 87 67.44 82.30 0.73
C LEU A 87 66.91 81.34 -0.33
N ASP A 88 67.59 81.24 -1.48
CA ASP A 88 67.19 80.32 -2.54
C ASP A 88 67.48 78.85 -2.17
N LEU A 89 68.53 78.58 -1.39
CA LEU A 89 68.74 77.25 -0.80
C LEU A 89 67.63 76.90 0.21
N LEU A 90 67.31 77.82 1.11
CA LEU A 90 66.18 77.70 2.06
C LEU A 90 64.86 77.38 1.34
N ARG A 91 64.53 78.14 0.27
CA ARG A 91 63.32 77.91 -0.54
C ARG A 91 63.29 76.54 -1.20
N LYS A 92 64.42 76.06 -1.74
CA LYS A 92 64.52 74.72 -2.33
C LYS A 92 64.27 73.62 -1.28
N GLN A 93 64.85 73.74 -0.09
CA GLN A 93 64.61 72.77 0.98
C GLN A 93 63.16 72.79 1.47
N ILE A 94 62.53 73.97 1.59
CA ILE A 94 61.11 74.08 1.93
C ILE A 94 60.23 73.40 0.87
N ALA A 95 60.45 73.70 -0.42
CA ALA A 95 59.68 73.09 -1.51
C ALA A 95 59.87 71.56 -1.58
N GLN A 96 61.08 71.05 -1.30
CA GLN A 96 61.34 69.61 -1.18
C GLN A 96 60.51 68.99 -0.04
N LEU A 97 60.57 69.57 1.16
CA LEU A 97 59.80 69.12 2.33
C LEU A 97 58.28 69.19 2.11
N GLU A 98 57.78 70.23 1.44
CA GLU A 98 56.36 70.35 1.06
C GLU A 98 55.94 69.25 0.07
N SER A 99 56.81 68.88 -0.87
CA SER A 99 56.56 67.80 -1.83
C SER A 99 56.55 66.42 -1.13
N GLU A 100 57.48 66.19 -0.21
CA GLU A 100 57.56 64.95 0.59
C GLU A 100 56.36 64.82 1.53
N ASN A 101 55.98 65.89 2.22
CA ASN A 101 54.79 65.93 3.07
C ASN A 101 53.51 65.68 2.25
N SER A 102 53.40 66.27 1.05
CA SER A 102 52.27 66.01 0.13
C SER A 102 52.23 64.54 -0.30
N GLY A 103 53.39 63.94 -0.61
CA GLY A 103 53.51 62.51 -0.92
C GLY A 103 53.14 61.60 0.25
N LEU A 104 53.55 61.95 1.48
CA LEU A 104 53.18 61.24 2.70
C LEU A 104 51.68 61.35 2.99
N MET A 105 51.07 62.52 2.82
CA MET A 105 49.63 62.74 2.99
C MET A 105 48.80 61.93 1.98
N LEU A 106 49.24 61.84 0.71
CA LEU A 106 48.62 60.98 -0.29
C LEU A 106 48.73 59.50 0.07
N ARG A 107 49.90 59.06 0.59
CA ARG A 107 50.08 57.69 1.09
C ARG A 107 49.17 57.40 2.30
N PHE A 108 49.07 58.33 3.25
CA PHE A 108 48.22 58.20 4.43
C PHE A 108 46.75 58.00 4.04
N ARG A 109 46.21 58.87 3.17
CA ARG A 109 44.85 58.71 2.62
C ARG A 109 44.66 57.37 1.91
N SER A 110 45.61 56.97 1.06
CA SER A 110 45.56 55.65 0.40
C SER A 110 45.57 54.47 1.38
N THR A 111 46.29 54.57 2.51
CA THR A 111 46.24 53.55 3.56
C THR A 111 44.94 53.57 4.37
N GLU A 112 44.35 54.74 4.59
CA GLU A 112 43.06 54.91 5.25
C GLU A 112 41.92 54.32 4.40
N ASP A 113 41.89 54.61 3.09
CA ASP A 113 40.94 54.02 2.15
C ASP A 113 41.03 52.49 2.09
N LYS A 114 42.26 51.94 2.08
CA LYS A 114 42.51 50.49 2.12
C LYS A 114 42.01 49.88 3.44
N LEU A 115 42.24 50.53 4.56
CA LEU A 115 41.76 50.09 5.87
C LEU A 115 40.22 50.10 5.92
N ALA A 116 39.58 51.16 5.41
CA ALA A 116 38.13 51.26 5.32
C ALA A 116 37.52 50.16 4.44
N LEU A 117 38.16 49.80 3.33
CA LEU A 117 37.73 48.70 2.46
C LEU A 117 37.89 47.33 3.15
N LEU A 118 39.03 47.07 3.79
CA LEU A 118 39.27 45.85 4.57
C LEU A 118 38.27 45.70 5.73
N LYS A 119 37.93 46.81 6.41
CA LYS A 119 36.91 46.81 7.46
C LYS A 119 35.52 46.43 6.91
N LYS A 120 35.10 47.02 5.79
CA LYS A 120 33.84 46.65 5.12
C LYS A 120 33.82 45.18 4.71
N GLN A 121 34.94 44.66 4.19
CA GLN A 121 35.09 43.26 3.81
C GLN A 121 35.00 42.32 5.02
N LEU A 122 35.60 42.69 6.16
CA LEU A 122 35.50 41.97 7.42
C LEU A 122 34.06 41.94 7.93
N GLU A 123 33.37 43.08 7.98
CA GLU A 123 31.96 43.13 8.40
C GLU A 123 31.04 42.27 7.53
N VAL A 124 31.27 42.23 6.20
CA VAL A 124 30.52 41.36 5.27
C VAL A 124 30.81 39.89 5.54
N ASN A 125 32.08 39.53 5.78
CA ASN A 125 32.48 38.16 6.13
C ASN A 125 31.85 37.72 7.46
N GLU A 126 31.87 38.57 8.49
CA GLU A 126 31.22 38.29 9.78
C GLU A 126 29.71 38.08 9.64
N ARG A 127 29.02 38.91 8.84
CA ARG A 127 27.58 38.72 8.52
C ARG A 127 27.33 37.40 7.80
N HIS A 128 28.17 37.04 6.82
CA HIS A 128 28.05 35.73 6.14
C HIS A 128 28.30 34.56 7.12
N ARG A 129 29.26 34.69 8.03
CA ARG A 129 29.56 33.68 9.06
C ARG A 129 28.38 33.49 10.02
N THR A 130 27.75 34.56 10.51
CA THR A 130 26.59 34.45 11.41
C THR A 130 25.36 33.90 10.70
N GLU A 131 25.09 34.32 9.47
CA GLU A 131 24.01 33.79 8.63
C GLU A 131 24.21 32.29 8.31
N TYR A 132 25.45 31.87 8.04
CA TYR A 132 25.79 30.46 7.85
C TYR A 132 25.54 29.64 9.12
N MET A 133 26.03 30.10 10.28
CA MET A 133 25.80 29.44 11.56
C MET A 133 24.30 29.31 11.88
N LYS A 134 23.51 30.37 11.64
CA LYS A 134 22.06 30.38 11.83
C LYS A 134 21.37 29.32 10.96
N ARG A 135 21.73 29.20 9.68
CA ARG A 135 21.18 28.16 8.78
C ARG A 135 21.51 26.74 9.24
N TYR A 136 22.68 26.53 9.82
CA TYR A 136 23.06 25.25 10.42
C TYR A 136 22.22 24.94 11.67
N GLU A 137 21.98 25.92 12.55
CA GLU A 137 21.12 25.77 13.71
C GLU A 137 19.65 25.50 13.32
N GLU A 138 19.13 26.20 12.30
CA GLU A 138 17.81 25.95 11.71
C GLU A 138 17.70 24.52 11.17
N ALA A 139 18.66 24.07 10.36
CA ALA A 139 18.69 22.70 9.84
C ALA A 139 18.78 21.62 10.94
N ILE A 140 19.54 21.87 12.02
CA ILE A 140 19.61 20.99 13.19
C ILE A 140 18.25 20.95 13.92
N ASN A 141 17.60 22.10 14.10
CA ASN A 141 16.29 22.19 14.75
C ASN A 141 15.21 21.49 13.92
N ASP A 142 15.20 21.63 12.60
CA ASP A 142 14.24 20.94 11.73
C ASP A 142 14.50 19.42 11.68
N LYS A 143 15.77 18.99 11.65
CA LYS A 143 16.11 17.57 11.86
C LYS A 143 15.59 17.05 13.20
N ARG A 144 15.65 17.84 14.28
CA ARG A 144 15.13 17.46 15.60
C ARG A 144 13.61 17.32 15.57
N LYS A 145 12.87 18.31 15.04
CA LYS A 145 11.39 18.24 14.86
C LYS A 145 10.97 17.02 14.04
N VAL A 146 11.67 16.74 12.95
CA VAL A 146 11.41 15.55 12.10
C VAL A 146 11.63 14.27 12.89
N THR A 147 12.70 14.20 13.71
CA THR A 147 12.97 13.05 14.59
C THR A 147 11.88 12.87 15.65
N GLU A 148 11.43 13.96 16.28
CA GLU A 148 10.34 13.96 17.26
C GLU A 148 9.00 13.52 16.64
N ASN A 149 8.69 13.97 15.42
CA ASN A 149 7.52 13.52 14.68
C ASN A 149 7.59 12.01 14.36
N TYR A 150 8.76 11.50 13.98
CA TYR A 150 8.96 10.06 13.75
C TYR A 150 8.83 9.24 15.04
N THR A 151 9.39 9.68 16.17
CA THR A 151 9.24 8.94 17.43
C THR A 151 7.80 8.94 17.93
N GLN A 152 7.07 10.05 17.79
CA GLN A 152 5.63 10.10 18.05
C GLN A 152 4.83 9.18 17.13
N HIS A 153 5.17 9.12 15.83
CA HIS A 153 4.53 8.21 14.89
C HIS A 153 4.78 6.73 15.24
N ILE A 154 6.02 6.37 15.60
CA ILE A 154 6.39 5.02 16.04
C ILE A 154 5.62 4.65 17.32
N ALA A 155 5.57 5.52 18.34
CA ALA A 155 4.82 5.26 19.56
C ALA A 155 3.32 5.08 19.29
N ASN A 156 2.73 5.87 18.39
CA ASN A 156 1.34 5.71 17.97
C ASN A 156 1.09 4.40 17.22
N LEU A 157 2.04 3.92 16.41
CA LEU A 157 1.96 2.60 15.77
C LEU A 157 2.09 1.47 16.79
N GLN A 158 3.04 1.56 17.74
CA GLN A 158 3.20 0.59 18.82
C GLN A 158 1.92 0.45 19.66
N ASN A 159 1.32 1.57 20.09
CA ASN A 159 0.05 1.57 20.82
C ASN A 159 -1.10 0.92 20.01
N LYS A 160 -1.15 1.15 18.68
CA LYS A 160 -2.13 0.49 17.80
C LYS A 160 -1.87 -1.02 17.67
N CYS A 161 -0.61 -1.44 17.60
CA CYS A 161 -0.24 -2.85 17.59
C CYS A 161 -0.67 -3.54 18.89
N SER A 162 -0.32 -2.99 20.05
CA SER A 162 -0.73 -3.56 21.34
C SER A 162 -2.26 -3.63 21.51
N LEU A 163 -3.00 -2.60 21.10
CA LEU A 163 -4.47 -2.62 21.14
C LEU A 163 -5.07 -3.67 20.17
N MET A 164 -4.42 -3.90 19.02
CA MET A 164 -4.82 -4.97 18.11
C MET A 164 -4.47 -6.37 18.66
N GLU A 165 -3.33 -6.52 19.33
CA GLU A 165 -2.92 -7.75 20.02
C GLU A 165 -3.90 -8.10 21.14
N GLU A 166 -4.27 -7.14 22.00
CA GLU A 166 -5.30 -7.29 23.03
C GLU A 166 -6.65 -7.70 22.42
N ARG A 167 -7.07 -7.08 21.32
CA ARG A 167 -8.29 -7.46 20.60
C ARG A 167 -8.22 -8.87 20.03
N CYS A 168 -7.08 -9.27 19.46
CA CYS A 168 -6.87 -10.62 18.97
C CYS A 168 -6.92 -11.65 20.12
N LEU A 169 -6.27 -11.37 21.25
CA LEU A 169 -6.34 -12.21 22.45
C LEU A 169 -7.77 -12.32 23.01
N GLY A 170 -8.54 -11.23 23.00
CA GLY A 170 -9.96 -11.23 23.37
C GLY A 170 -10.82 -12.09 22.44
N LEU A 171 -10.62 -11.97 21.12
CA LEU A 171 -11.31 -12.79 20.13
C LEU A 171 -10.94 -14.28 20.23
N THR A 172 -9.67 -14.62 20.44
CA THR A 172 -9.23 -16.01 20.65
C THR A 172 -9.88 -16.61 21.90
N LYS A 173 -9.88 -15.90 23.03
CA LYS A 173 -10.56 -16.36 24.26
C LYS A 173 -12.06 -16.60 24.04
N SER A 174 -12.73 -15.71 23.31
CA SER A 174 -14.16 -15.86 22.99
C SER A 174 -14.44 -16.98 21.98
N LEU A 175 -13.48 -17.27 21.08
CA LEU A 175 -13.58 -18.40 20.18
C LEU A 175 -13.41 -19.73 20.93
N ASP A 176 -12.48 -19.79 21.87
CA ASP A 176 -12.24 -20.99 22.67
C ASP A 176 -13.38 -21.26 23.67
N SER A 177 -14.02 -20.23 24.24
CA SER A 177 -15.25 -20.42 25.01
C SER A 177 -16.39 -20.98 24.15
N LEU A 178 -16.61 -20.44 22.94
CA LEU A 178 -17.62 -20.94 22.01
C LEU A 178 -17.35 -22.36 21.52
N LYS A 179 -16.08 -22.76 21.35
CA LYS A 179 -15.70 -24.16 21.06
C LYS A 179 -16.08 -25.07 22.22
N ASN A 180 -15.78 -24.68 23.45
CA ASN A 180 -16.11 -25.46 24.65
C ASN A 180 -17.62 -25.61 24.81
N GLU A 181 -18.38 -24.52 24.68
CA GLU A 181 -19.85 -24.55 24.66
C GLU A 181 -20.39 -25.46 23.53
N SER A 182 -19.79 -25.41 22.33
CA SER A 182 -20.17 -26.28 21.22
C SER A 182 -19.87 -27.75 21.49
N SER A 183 -18.76 -28.09 22.14
CA SER A 183 -18.48 -29.46 22.57
C SER A 183 -19.42 -29.93 23.68
N ASP A 184 -19.79 -29.06 24.62
CA ASP A 184 -20.74 -29.40 25.69
C ASP A 184 -22.14 -29.66 25.12
N TRP A 185 -22.60 -28.83 24.17
CA TRP A 185 -23.84 -29.07 23.44
C TRP A 185 -23.80 -30.35 22.61
N LYS A 186 -22.66 -30.66 21.98
CA LYS A 186 -22.48 -31.93 21.26
C LYS A 186 -22.59 -33.13 22.20
N LEU A 187 -21.84 -33.13 23.31
CA LEU A 187 -21.90 -34.20 24.32
C LEU A 187 -23.31 -34.38 24.91
N LYS A 188 -24.03 -33.27 25.12
CA LYS A 188 -25.43 -33.30 25.57
C LYS A 188 -26.38 -33.90 24.53
N ASN A 189 -26.20 -33.58 23.25
CA ASN A 189 -26.97 -34.19 22.16
C ASN A 189 -26.64 -35.68 21.99
N ASP A 190 -25.36 -36.04 21.99
CA ASP A 190 -24.90 -37.44 21.89
C ASP A 190 -25.46 -38.28 23.04
N ARG A 191 -25.51 -37.72 24.26
CA ARG A 191 -26.17 -38.34 25.41
C ARG A 191 -27.67 -38.54 25.20
N ILE A 192 -28.41 -37.51 24.77
CA ILE A 192 -29.86 -37.60 24.51
C ILE A 192 -30.14 -38.65 23.42
N LEU A 193 -29.30 -38.73 22.38
CA LEU A 193 -29.41 -39.75 21.33
C LEU A 193 -29.17 -41.17 21.87
N SER A 194 -28.24 -41.34 22.82
CA SER A 194 -28.02 -42.64 23.50
C SER A 194 -29.24 -43.02 24.35
N GLU A 195 -29.75 -42.09 25.17
CA GLU A 195 -30.94 -42.29 26.01
C GLU A 195 -32.18 -42.63 25.14
N GLN A 196 -32.38 -41.92 24.02
CA GLN A 196 -33.44 -42.23 23.04
C GLN A 196 -33.30 -43.61 22.42
N LYS A 197 -32.07 -44.03 22.07
CA LYS A 197 -31.82 -45.35 21.49
C LYS A 197 -32.09 -46.47 22.49
N GLU A 198 -31.72 -46.28 23.75
CA GLU A 198 -32.03 -47.22 24.83
C GLU A 198 -33.54 -47.37 25.03
N GLU A 199 -34.31 -46.28 25.00
CA GLU A 199 -35.78 -46.34 25.06
C GLU A 199 -36.38 -46.99 23.80
N GLU A 200 -35.89 -46.67 22.60
CA GLU A 200 -36.31 -47.36 21.38
C GLU A 200 -36.09 -48.88 21.47
N ASP A 201 -34.94 -49.32 21.99
CA ASP A 201 -34.59 -50.73 22.08
C ASP A 201 -35.42 -51.44 23.18
N LYS A 202 -35.80 -50.74 24.27
CA LYS A 202 -36.82 -51.21 25.23
C LYS A 202 -38.19 -51.38 24.56
N TYR A 203 -38.67 -50.38 23.80
CA TYR A 203 -39.95 -50.48 23.09
C TYR A 203 -39.94 -51.59 22.03
N LYS A 204 -38.83 -51.78 21.30
CA LYS A 204 -38.67 -52.91 20.35
C LYS A 204 -38.77 -54.26 21.08
N ALA A 205 -38.16 -54.39 22.25
CA ALA A 205 -38.25 -55.60 23.07
C ALA A 205 -39.69 -55.84 23.60
N GLU A 206 -40.38 -54.80 24.07
CA GLU A 206 -41.78 -54.91 24.51
C GLU A 206 -42.70 -55.30 23.33
N VAL A 207 -42.54 -54.68 22.16
CA VAL A 207 -43.30 -55.03 20.95
C VAL A 207 -43.02 -56.47 20.52
N ALA A 208 -41.79 -56.97 20.64
CA ALA A 208 -41.46 -58.37 20.37
C ALA A 208 -42.14 -59.33 21.36
N LEU A 209 -42.13 -59.01 22.65
CA LEU A 209 -42.83 -59.76 23.70
C LEU A 209 -44.35 -59.79 23.46
N LEU A 210 -44.94 -58.64 23.12
CA LEU A 210 -46.37 -58.53 22.79
C LEU A 210 -46.73 -59.34 21.54
N LYS A 211 -45.93 -59.28 20.48
CA LYS A 211 -46.12 -60.11 19.27
C LYS A 211 -46.04 -61.61 19.57
N SER A 212 -45.07 -62.03 20.39
CA SER A 212 -44.96 -63.42 20.85
C SER A 212 -46.20 -63.85 21.64
N ARG A 213 -46.66 -63.02 22.59
CA ARG A 213 -47.86 -63.28 23.38
C ARG A 213 -49.14 -63.33 22.54
N VAL A 214 -49.26 -62.47 21.52
CA VAL A 214 -50.37 -62.49 20.56
C VAL A 214 -50.34 -63.80 19.77
N SER A 215 -49.21 -64.16 19.15
CA SER A 215 -49.05 -65.43 18.40
C SER A 215 -49.37 -66.66 19.27
N ALA A 216 -48.91 -66.70 20.52
CA ALA A 216 -49.24 -67.76 21.47
C ALA A 216 -50.73 -67.77 21.90
N SER A 217 -51.41 -66.61 21.88
CA SER A 217 -52.85 -66.54 22.11
C SER A 217 -53.67 -66.95 20.88
N GLU A 218 -53.19 -66.62 19.68
CA GLU A 218 -53.78 -67.03 18.39
C GLU A 218 -53.65 -68.54 18.20
N GLY A 219 -52.50 -69.13 18.52
CA GLY A 219 -52.30 -70.58 18.52
C GLY A 219 -53.23 -71.32 19.49
N ARG A 220 -53.42 -70.78 20.71
CA ARG A 220 -54.40 -71.32 21.67
C ARG A 220 -55.85 -71.16 21.18
N LEU A 221 -56.17 -70.05 20.53
CA LEU A 221 -57.49 -69.80 19.93
C LEU A 221 -57.76 -70.76 18.75
N ALA A 222 -56.75 -71.06 17.93
CA ALA A 222 -56.83 -72.03 16.85
C ALA A 222 -57.08 -73.45 17.40
N ALA A 223 -56.28 -73.90 18.35
CA ALA A 223 -56.47 -75.21 19.01
C ALA A 223 -57.85 -75.33 19.68
N ALA A 224 -58.34 -74.27 20.34
CA ALA A 224 -59.68 -74.27 20.93
C ALA A 224 -60.80 -74.31 19.87
N ARG A 225 -60.59 -73.70 18.68
CA ARG A 225 -61.52 -73.79 17.55
C ARG A 225 -61.55 -75.19 16.94
N GLU A 226 -60.40 -75.80 16.74
CA GLU A 226 -60.28 -77.18 16.24
C GLU A 226 -60.93 -78.18 17.22
N GLN A 227 -60.68 -78.02 18.53
CA GLN A 227 -61.32 -78.84 19.56
C GLN A 227 -62.85 -78.67 19.57
N ALA A 228 -63.34 -77.43 19.41
CA ALA A 228 -64.79 -77.17 19.33
C ALA A 228 -65.43 -77.73 18.05
N GLN A 229 -64.72 -77.70 16.92
CA GLN A 229 -65.15 -78.32 15.67
C GLN A 229 -65.21 -79.85 15.79
N SER A 230 -64.15 -80.47 16.32
CA SER A 230 -64.08 -81.92 16.56
C SER A 230 -65.19 -82.40 17.51
N ALA A 231 -65.44 -81.68 18.61
CA ALA A 231 -66.55 -81.97 19.52
C ALA A 231 -67.93 -81.80 18.87
N HIS A 232 -68.08 -80.84 17.94
CA HIS A 232 -69.33 -80.67 17.17
C HIS A 232 -69.54 -81.82 16.17
N GLU A 233 -68.49 -82.26 15.48
CA GLU A 233 -68.52 -83.42 14.58
C GLU A 233 -68.86 -84.71 15.34
N GLU A 234 -68.26 -84.92 16.51
CA GLU A 234 -68.58 -86.06 17.39
C GLU A 234 -70.03 -86.00 17.88
N ALA A 235 -70.54 -84.82 18.28
CA ALA A 235 -71.94 -84.65 18.64
C ALA A 235 -72.90 -84.94 17.46
N LEU A 236 -72.51 -84.59 16.23
CA LEU A 236 -73.25 -84.95 15.02
C LEU A 236 -73.17 -86.46 14.72
N GLU A 237 -72.08 -87.15 15.07
CA GLU A 237 -71.99 -88.61 15.00
C GLU A 237 -72.89 -89.29 16.03
N TRP A 238 -72.85 -88.85 17.29
CA TRP A 238 -73.71 -89.39 18.33
C TRP A 238 -75.19 -89.18 18.02
N LYS A 239 -75.55 -88.01 17.47
CA LYS A 239 -76.89 -87.77 16.95
C LYS A 239 -77.27 -88.76 15.85
N ARG A 240 -76.42 -88.96 14.84
CA ARG A 240 -76.65 -89.95 13.77
C ARG A 240 -76.83 -91.38 14.32
N LYS A 241 -75.97 -91.80 15.26
CA LYS A 241 -76.05 -93.11 15.94
C LYS A 241 -77.36 -93.26 16.73
N TYR A 242 -77.76 -92.22 17.46
CA TYR A 242 -79.03 -92.19 18.21
C TYR A 242 -80.25 -92.27 17.28
N ASP A 243 -80.29 -91.45 16.23
CA ASP A 243 -81.38 -91.43 15.25
C ASP A 243 -81.52 -92.83 14.57
N THR A 244 -80.41 -93.49 14.25
CA THR A 244 -80.41 -94.88 13.76
C THR A 244 -80.97 -95.87 14.79
N ALA A 245 -80.48 -95.85 16.03
CA ALA A 245 -80.93 -96.76 17.09
C ALA A 245 -82.42 -96.57 17.46
N VAL A 246 -82.92 -95.33 17.44
CA VAL A 246 -84.34 -95.02 17.61
C VAL A 246 -85.17 -95.56 16.43
N GLY A 247 -84.67 -95.41 15.19
CA GLY A 247 -85.29 -96.00 14.01
C GLY A 247 -85.38 -97.53 14.09
N GLU A 248 -84.27 -98.19 14.43
CA GLU A 248 -84.22 -99.64 14.62
C GLU A 248 -85.18 -100.11 15.73
N SER A 249 -85.15 -99.45 16.89
CA SER A 249 -86.06 -99.73 18.01
C SER A 249 -87.53 -99.57 17.62
N LYS A 250 -87.87 -98.50 16.89
CA LYS A 250 -89.23 -98.28 16.38
C LYS A 250 -89.67 -99.40 15.43
N THR A 251 -88.84 -99.77 14.45
CA THR A 251 -89.19 -100.88 13.54
C THR A 251 -89.23 -102.24 14.24
N ALA A 252 -88.50 -102.43 15.34
CA ALA A 252 -88.56 -103.64 16.17
C ALA A 252 -89.87 -103.68 16.98
N LEU A 253 -90.31 -102.54 17.51
CA LEU A 253 -91.59 -102.39 18.21
C LEU A 253 -92.78 -102.60 17.26
N GLU A 254 -92.73 -102.06 16.04
CA GLU A 254 -93.73 -102.32 14.99
C GLU A 254 -93.80 -103.80 14.61
N ARG A 255 -92.63 -104.48 14.51
CA ARG A 255 -92.56 -105.95 14.31
C ARG A 255 -93.14 -106.74 15.48
N ALA A 256 -92.87 -106.31 16.72
CA ALA A 256 -93.42 -106.94 17.93
C ALA A 256 -94.94 -106.75 18.03
N ALA A 257 -95.46 -105.56 17.72
CA ALA A 257 -96.89 -105.28 17.67
C ALA A 257 -97.62 -106.17 16.66
N MET A 258 -97.10 -106.29 15.42
CA MET A 258 -97.64 -107.23 14.42
C MET A 258 -97.54 -108.70 14.84
N ALA A 259 -96.52 -109.09 15.62
CA ALA A 259 -96.43 -110.44 16.17
C ALA A 259 -97.51 -110.67 17.24
N GLN A 260 -97.73 -109.69 18.12
CA GLN A 260 -98.73 -109.78 19.18
C GLN A 260 -100.17 -109.75 18.64
N GLU A 261 -100.45 -108.98 17.59
CA GLU A 261 -101.74 -108.99 16.90
C GLU A 261 -102.05 -110.37 16.31
N ARG A 262 -101.04 -111.02 15.69
CA ARG A 262 -101.17 -112.40 15.18
C ARG A 262 -101.37 -113.43 16.30
N THR A 263 -100.75 -113.26 17.48
CA THR A 263 -101.00 -114.16 18.62
C THR A 263 -102.38 -113.95 19.23
N ASN A 264 -102.83 -112.70 19.35
CA ASN A 264 -104.16 -112.37 19.86
C ASN A 264 -105.26 -112.96 18.97
N LYS A 265 -105.11 -112.86 17.64
CA LYS A 265 -106.06 -113.49 16.70
C LYS A 265 -106.15 -115.01 16.89
N LYS A 266 -105.00 -115.69 17.04
CA LYS A 266 -104.94 -117.14 17.36
C LYS A 266 -105.40 -117.51 18.77
N ALA A 267 -105.50 -116.54 19.69
CA ALA A 267 -106.07 -116.75 21.01
C ALA A 267 -107.61 -116.64 20.95
N GLN A 268 -108.12 -115.63 20.24
CA GLN A 268 -109.56 -115.46 19.98
C GLN A 268 -110.15 -116.70 19.28
N GLU A 269 -109.50 -117.18 18.21
CA GLU A 269 -109.90 -118.40 17.48
C GLU A 269 -109.98 -119.65 18.38
N ARG A 270 -109.17 -119.72 19.45
CA ARG A 270 -109.25 -120.81 20.46
C ARG A 270 -110.34 -120.59 21.49
N GLU A 271 -110.54 -119.35 21.92
CA GLU A 271 -111.57 -119.02 22.91
C GLU A 271 -112.98 -119.24 22.34
N ASP A 272 -113.18 -118.90 21.06
CA ASP A 272 -114.44 -119.15 20.35
C ASP A 272 -114.73 -120.66 20.20
N ALA A 273 -113.70 -121.49 19.98
CA ALA A 273 -113.81 -122.95 19.99
C ALA A 273 -114.17 -123.50 21.38
N LEU A 274 -113.47 -123.05 22.44
CA LEU A 274 -113.73 -123.48 23.82
C LEU A 274 -115.13 -123.06 24.30
N ARG A 275 -115.65 -121.90 23.90
CA ARG A 275 -117.01 -121.49 24.23
C ARG A 275 -118.07 -122.41 23.60
N ALA A 276 -117.82 -122.96 22.41
CA ALA A 276 -118.71 -123.97 21.80
C ALA A 276 -118.66 -125.32 22.54
N GLU A 277 -117.47 -125.78 22.95
CA GLU A 277 -117.31 -127.03 23.73
C GLU A 277 -117.96 -126.94 25.12
N CYS A 278 -117.81 -125.82 25.83
CA CYS A 278 -118.41 -125.61 27.15
C CYS A 278 -119.95 -125.64 27.14
N SER A 279 -120.59 -125.14 26.08
CA SER A 279 -122.06 -125.21 25.96
C SER A 279 -122.58 -126.63 25.77
N ALA A 280 -121.81 -127.52 25.14
CA ALA A 280 -122.18 -128.94 25.01
C ALA A 280 -122.00 -129.69 26.34
N LEU A 281 -120.87 -129.48 27.03
CA LEU A 281 -120.55 -130.15 28.29
C LEU A 281 -121.48 -129.77 29.46
N LEU A 282 -122.00 -128.54 29.49
CA LEU A 282 -122.94 -128.12 30.54
C LEU A 282 -124.26 -128.90 30.51
N ALA A 283 -124.75 -129.27 29.32
CA ALA A 283 -125.97 -130.08 29.19
C ALA A 283 -125.78 -131.54 29.67
N GLU A 284 -124.55 -132.06 29.64
CA GLU A 284 -124.20 -133.41 30.10
C GLU A 284 -123.98 -133.46 31.62
N LYS A 285 -123.40 -132.41 32.21
CA LYS A 285 -123.01 -132.40 33.63
C LYS A 285 -124.14 -132.18 34.64
N ASP A 286 -125.29 -131.64 34.21
CA ASP A 286 -126.44 -131.45 35.10
C ASP A 286 -127.09 -132.78 35.56
N GLU A 287 -126.97 -133.87 34.78
CA GLU A 287 -127.43 -135.19 35.23
C GLU A 287 -126.41 -135.90 36.15
N GLU A 288 -125.10 -135.71 35.94
CA GLU A 288 -124.06 -136.29 36.80
C GLU A 288 -123.98 -135.62 38.19
N MET A 289 -124.37 -134.34 38.31
CA MET A 289 -124.39 -133.58 39.57
C MET A 289 -125.29 -134.20 40.66
N LYS A 290 -126.30 -134.98 40.30
CA LYS A 290 -127.11 -135.75 41.27
C LYS A 290 -126.34 -136.92 41.91
N HIS A 291 -125.28 -137.43 41.27
CA HIS A 291 -124.59 -138.66 41.68
C HIS A 291 -123.44 -138.42 42.67
N MET A 292 -122.68 -137.33 42.51
CA MET A 292 -121.40 -137.13 43.23
C MET A 292 -121.49 -136.56 44.66
N LYS A 293 -122.68 -136.17 45.13
CA LYS A 293 -122.89 -135.52 46.43
C LYS A 293 -122.59 -136.41 47.67
N SER A 294 -122.32 -137.70 47.49
CA SER A 294 -122.27 -138.72 48.56
C SER A 294 -120.87 -139.21 48.97
N LYS A 295 -119.77 -138.59 48.50
CA LYS A 295 -118.41 -139.16 48.61
C LYS A 295 -117.32 -138.30 49.29
N VAL A 296 -117.61 -137.09 49.77
CA VAL A 296 -116.57 -136.11 50.15
C VAL A 296 -116.07 -136.21 51.60
N ASP A 297 -116.83 -136.79 52.53
CA ASP A 297 -116.60 -136.67 53.99
C ASP A 297 -115.42 -137.50 54.59
N ARG A 298 -114.21 -137.54 54.01
CA ARG A 298 -113.20 -138.53 54.48
C ARG A 298 -111.68 -138.30 54.41
N ALA A 299 -111.13 -137.10 54.16
CA ALA A 299 -109.65 -136.97 54.02
C ALA A 299 -109.00 -135.68 54.54
N GLU A 300 -109.18 -135.38 55.83
CA GLU A 300 -108.24 -134.51 56.57
C GLU A 300 -107.18 -135.36 57.31
N ASN A 301 -106.00 -134.74 57.57
CA ASN A 301 -104.89 -135.17 58.44
C ASN A 301 -103.80 -136.10 57.86
N HIS A 302 -102.59 -135.56 57.63
CA HIS A 302 -101.45 -135.82 58.54
C HIS A 302 -100.37 -134.73 58.45
N SER A 303 -99.71 -134.48 59.58
CA SER A 303 -98.67 -133.43 59.76
C SER A 303 -97.34 -134.07 60.19
N SER A 304 -96.26 -133.28 60.19
CA SER A 304 -94.99 -133.51 60.91
C SER A 304 -94.05 -134.64 60.44
N SER A 305 -93.02 -134.28 59.67
CA SER A 305 -91.73 -135.01 59.64
C SER A 305 -90.56 -134.07 59.25
N LEU A 306 -89.94 -133.41 60.23
CA LEU A 306 -88.96 -132.33 59.98
C LEU A 306 -87.81 -132.20 61.03
N ILE A 307 -87.57 -133.21 61.87
CA ILE A 307 -86.82 -133.02 63.15
C ILE A 307 -85.46 -133.78 63.26
N SER A 308 -85.05 -134.60 62.29
CA SER A 308 -83.96 -135.60 62.53
C SER A 308 -82.51 -135.24 62.15
N GLN A 309 -82.20 -134.11 61.51
CA GLN A 309 -80.88 -133.92 60.84
C GLN A 309 -79.86 -132.98 61.53
N LEU A 310 -80.15 -132.38 62.69
CA LEU A 310 -79.31 -131.32 63.28
C LEU A 310 -77.99 -131.79 63.96
N ARG A 311 -77.65 -133.08 63.91
CA ARG A 311 -76.62 -133.70 64.78
C ARG A 311 -75.22 -133.90 64.16
N VAL A 312 -74.94 -133.30 63.00
CA VAL A 312 -73.69 -133.55 62.22
C VAL A 312 -72.64 -132.43 62.37
N ALA A 313 -73.04 -131.23 62.78
CA ALA A 313 -72.21 -130.01 62.70
C ALA A 313 -71.03 -129.93 63.71
N GLU A 314 -71.07 -130.68 64.81
CA GLU A 314 -70.10 -130.54 65.92
C GLU A 314 -68.68 -131.02 65.60
N SER A 315 -68.47 -131.73 64.48
CA SER A 315 -67.17 -132.28 64.09
C SER A 315 -66.21 -131.28 63.40
N MET A 316 -66.68 -130.09 63.00
CA MET A 316 -65.91 -129.10 62.24
C MET A 316 -64.81 -128.37 63.05
N LEU A 317 -64.94 -128.31 64.38
CA LEU A 317 -64.13 -127.41 65.23
C LEU A 317 -62.63 -127.76 65.32
N LYS A 318 -62.26 -129.04 65.18
CA LYS A 318 -60.85 -129.49 65.26
C LYS A 318 -59.96 -129.06 64.09
N ASN A 319 -60.53 -128.50 63.02
CA ASN A 319 -59.82 -128.13 61.80
C ASN A 319 -59.32 -126.66 61.79
N HIS A 320 -59.52 -125.93 62.89
CA HIS A 320 -59.13 -124.52 63.02
C HIS A 320 -57.80 -124.31 63.76
N GLU A 321 -57.44 -125.17 64.72
CA GLU A 321 -56.17 -125.09 65.47
C GLU A 321 -54.92 -125.21 64.58
N THR A 322 -54.95 -126.09 63.58
CA THR A 322 -53.83 -126.31 62.64
C THR A 322 -53.62 -125.16 61.66
N LYS A 323 -54.60 -124.26 61.51
CA LYS A 323 -54.49 -123.04 60.69
C LYS A 323 -53.84 -121.90 61.46
N THR A 324 -54.11 -121.80 62.76
CA THR A 324 -53.53 -120.77 63.65
C THR A 324 -52.00 -120.89 63.77
N LEU A 325 -51.46 -122.11 63.76
CA LEU A 325 -50.01 -122.33 63.77
C LEU A 325 -49.35 -121.89 62.46
N LYS A 326 -49.93 -122.21 61.29
CA LYS A 326 -49.40 -121.79 59.98
C LYS A 326 -49.36 -120.27 59.82
N LEU A 327 -50.42 -119.58 60.25
CA LEU A 327 -50.48 -118.12 60.26
C LEU A 327 -49.39 -117.51 61.16
N LYS A 328 -48.97 -118.19 62.23
CA LYS A 328 -47.90 -117.73 63.12
C LYS A 328 -46.52 -117.83 62.47
N ASP A 329 -46.27 -118.89 61.70
CA ASP A 329 -45.03 -119.05 60.92
C ASP A 329 -44.97 -118.05 59.74
N GLU A 330 -46.11 -117.79 59.08
CA GLU A 330 -46.22 -116.74 58.05
C GLU A 330 -45.95 -115.34 58.60
N ILE A 331 -46.48 -115.00 59.79
CA ILE A 331 -46.18 -113.73 60.49
C ILE A 331 -44.68 -113.61 60.77
N LYS A 332 -44.02 -114.69 61.19
CA LYS A 332 -42.58 -114.68 61.46
C LYS A 332 -41.76 -114.46 60.17
N ALA A 333 -42.10 -115.16 59.09
CA ALA A 333 -41.47 -115.01 57.79
C ALA A 333 -41.71 -113.61 57.16
N LEU A 334 -42.83 -112.96 57.47
CA LEU A 334 -43.10 -111.57 57.10
C LEU A 334 -42.27 -110.57 57.93
N GLY A 335 -42.04 -110.85 59.21
CA GLY A 335 -41.12 -110.07 60.06
C GLY A 335 -39.68 -110.09 59.54
N GLU A 336 -39.13 -111.28 59.28
CA GLU A 336 -37.77 -111.44 58.73
C GLU A 336 -37.61 -110.74 57.36
N LYS A 337 -38.67 -110.73 56.53
CA LYS A 337 -38.71 -109.95 55.28
C LYS A 337 -38.73 -108.44 55.54
N LEU A 338 -39.55 -107.96 56.48
CA LEU A 338 -39.63 -106.54 56.83
C LEU A 338 -38.27 -106.01 57.34
N ASP A 339 -37.57 -106.78 58.17
CA ASP A 339 -36.23 -106.43 58.65
C ASP A 339 -35.20 -106.39 57.51
N SER A 340 -35.28 -107.33 56.55
CA SER A 340 -34.43 -107.30 55.35
C SER A 340 -34.70 -106.07 54.47
N VAL A 341 -35.97 -105.68 54.30
CA VAL A 341 -36.36 -104.47 53.53
C VAL A 341 -35.89 -103.21 54.26
N ASN A 342 -36.06 -103.11 55.58
CA ASN A 342 -35.52 -102.00 56.37
C ASN A 342 -33.99 -101.88 56.25
N ALA A 343 -33.26 -102.99 56.26
CA ALA A 343 -31.82 -102.97 56.05
C ALA A 343 -31.43 -102.43 54.66
N THR A 344 -32.16 -102.81 53.59
CA THR A 344 -31.94 -102.26 52.25
C THR A 344 -32.35 -100.79 52.12
N ALA A 345 -33.43 -100.36 52.77
CA ALA A 345 -33.85 -98.96 52.78
C ALA A 345 -32.77 -98.06 53.44
N LEU A 346 -32.22 -98.51 54.58
CA LEU A 346 -31.13 -97.81 55.27
C LEU A 346 -29.82 -97.82 54.49
N SER A 347 -29.57 -98.78 53.58
CA SER A 347 -28.40 -98.72 52.69
C SER A 347 -28.61 -97.69 51.58
N TYR A 348 -29.78 -97.66 50.94
CA TYR A 348 -30.10 -96.65 49.91
C TYR A 348 -30.14 -95.23 50.50
N GLU A 349 -30.57 -95.05 51.74
CA GLU A 349 -30.56 -93.74 52.41
C GLU A 349 -29.13 -93.21 52.65
N ARG A 350 -28.15 -94.11 52.90
CA ARG A 350 -26.73 -93.73 52.99
C ARG A 350 -26.15 -93.38 51.63
N GLU A 351 -26.50 -94.15 50.60
CA GLU A 351 -26.07 -93.93 49.21
C GLU A 351 -26.62 -92.59 48.68
N ALA A 352 -27.90 -92.29 48.92
CA ALA A 352 -28.51 -91.01 48.60
C ALA A 352 -27.81 -89.82 49.31
N ARG A 353 -27.41 -89.98 50.57
CA ARG A 353 -26.64 -88.95 51.30
C ARG A 353 -25.23 -88.71 50.71
N ILE A 354 -24.58 -89.74 50.17
CA ILE A 354 -23.29 -89.61 49.47
C ILE A 354 -23.50 -88.84 48.15
N LEU A 355 -24.50 -89.24 47.36
CA LEU A 355 -24.82 -88.58 46.09
C LEU A 355 -25.21 -87.10 46.26
N GLU A 356 -25.94 -86.73 47.32
CA GLU A 356 -26.25 -85.33 47.62
C GLU A 356 -24.99 -84.52 47.99
N GLN A 357 -24.02 -85.12 48.70
CA GLN A 357 -22.74 -84.48 48.98
C GLN A 357 -21.88 -84.31 47.72
N GLU A 358 -21.84 -85.30 46.83
CA GLU A 358 -21.14 -85.22 45.55
C GLU A 358 -21.75 -84.16 44.63
N LYS A 359 -23.09 -84.09 44.56
CA LYS A 359 -23.82 -83.05 43.84
C LYS A 359 -23.45 -81.65 44.35
N ASN A 360 -23.51 -81.41 45.66
CA ASN A 360 -23.17 -80.12 46.25
C ASN A 360 -21.71 -79.73 45.97
N HIS A 361 -20.78 -80.68 46.06
CA HIS A 361 -19.37 -80.45 45.71
C HIS A 361 -19.17 -80.09 44.23
N LEU A 362 -19.91 -80.74 43.33
CA LEU A 362 -19.89 -80.42 41.90
C LEU A 362 -20.50 -79.03 41.62
N GLU A 363 -21.61 -78.67 42.27
CA GLU A 363 -22.24 -77.34 42.15
C GLU A 363 -21.29 -76.22 42.62
N GLU A 364 -20.64 -76.37 43.78
CA GLU A 364 -19.61 -75.42 44.25
C GLU A 364 -18.43 -75.31 43.27
N LYS A 365 -17.97 -76.45 42.72
CA LYS A 365 -16.90 -76.47 41.73
C LYS A 365 -17.29 -75.72 40.46
N TYR A 366 -18.49 -75.97 39.92
CA TYR A 366 -18.99 -75.24 38.75
C TYR A 366 -19.11 -73.74 39.02
N LEU A 367 -19.65 -73.32 40.16
CA LEU A 367 -19.72 -71.91 40.55
C LEU A 367 -18.32 -71.26 40.64
N SER A 368 -17.32 -72.01 41.11
CA SER A 368 -15.93 -71.53 41.17
C SER A 368 -15.30 -71.37 39.78
N GLU A 369 -15.61 -72.26 38.83
CA GLU A 369 -15.14 -72.16 37.44
C GLU A 369 -15.86 -71.03 36.68
N PHE A 370 -17.17 -70.85 36.88
CA PHE A 370 -17.91 -69.72 36.30
C PHE A 370 -17.29 -68.36 36.68
N LYS A 371 -16.94 -68.17 37.96
CA LYS A 371 -16.24 -66.96 38.41
C LYS A 371 -14.89 -66.77 37.71
N LYS A 372 -14.09 -67.83 37.55
CA LYS A 372 -12.82 -67.77 36.81
C LYS A 372 -13.02 -67.40 35.34
N PHE A 373 -14.09 -67.89 34.71
CA PHE A 373 -14.45 -67.53 33.33
C PHE A 373 -14.89 -66.06 33.22
N GLU A 374 -15.70 -65.56 34.15
CA GLU A 374 -16.05 -64.13 34.21
C GLU A 374 -14.81 -63.24 34.41
N GLU A 375 -13.92 -63.59 35.33
CA GLU A 375 -12.64 -62.89 35.54
C GLU A 375 -11.72 -62.95 34.30
N ALA A 376 -11.77 -64.04 33.52
CA ALA A 376 -11.02 -64.17 32.28
C ALA A 376 -11.62 -63.33 31.15
N ASP A 377 -12.94 -63.30 31.00
CA ASP A 377 -13.66 -62.45 30.04
C ASP A 377 -13.45 -60.95 30.33
N ILE A 378 -13.53 -60.53 31.60
CA ILE A 378 -13.22 -59.15 32.02
C ILE A 378 -11.78 -58.77 31.64
N ARG A 379 -10.81 -59.68 31.86
CA ARG A 379 -9.41 -59.47 31.47
C ARG A 379 -9.23 -59.41 29.95
N CYS A 380 -9.91 -60.26 29.18
CA CYS A 380 -9.87 -60.22 27.72
C CYS A 380 -10.45 -58.90 27.19
N LYS A 381 -11.63 -58.48 27.67
CA LYS A 381 -12.25 -57.18 27.32
C LYS A 381 -11.39 -55.99 27.72
N ALA A 382 -10.62 -56.09 28.80
CA ALA A 382 -9.65 -55.06 29.19
C ALA A 382 -8.45 -55.01 28.23
N ALA A 383 -7.88 -56.17 27.89
CA ALA A 383 -6.79 -56.29 26.93
C ALA A 383 -7.20 -55.82 25.51
N GLU A 384 -8.42 -56.13 25.06
CA GLU A 384 -8.97 -55.63 23.79
C GLU A 384 -9.11 -54.11 23.77
N ARG A 385 -9.60 -53.51 24.87
CA ARG A 385 -9.69 -52.05 25.00
C ARG A 385 -8.29 -51.41 24.99
N GLU A 386 -7.31 -52.03 25.63
CA GLU A 386 -5.93 -51.54 25.60
C GLU A 386 -5.29 -51.67 24.22
N ALA A 387 -5.50 -52.81 23.54
CA ALA A 387 -5.03 -53.02 22.17
C ALA A 387 -5.62 -51.99 21.20
N LYS A 388 -6.93 -51.69 21.31
CA LYS A 388 -7.60 -50.64 20.51
C LYS A 388 -6.99 -49.26 20.76
N ARG A 389 -6.79 -48.87 22.03
CA ARG A 389 -6.11 -47.61 22.39
C ARG A 389 -4.69 -47.53 21.82
N ALA A 390 -3.93 -48.63 21.87
CA ALA A 390 -2.60 -48.70 21.31
C ALA A 390 -2.60 -48.56 19.77
N THR A 391 -3.56 -49.18 19.07
CA THR A 391 -3.70 -49.00 17.61
C THR A 391 -4.13 -47.59 17.23
N GLU A 392 -5.09 -46.99 17.94
CA GLU A 392 -5.54 -45.61 17.71
C GLU A 392 -4.41 -44.61 17.94
N LEU A 393 -3.59 -44.80 18.98
CA LEU A 393 -2.43 -43.95 19.26
C LEU A 393 -1.35 -44.10 18.17
N ALA A 394 -1.11 -45.32 17.68
CA ALA A 394 -0.20 -45.56 16.56
C ALA A 394 -0.72 -44.96 15.24
N ASP A 395 -2.03 -44.97 14.99
CA ASP A 395 -2.65 -44.33 13.82
C ASP A 395 -2.58 -42.81 13.88
N ASN A 396 -2.85 -42.21 15.04
CA ASN A 396 -2.69 -40.78 15.26
C ASN A 396 -1.22 -40.36 15.05
N ALA A 397 -0.26 -41.07 15.65
CA ALA A 397 1.17 -40.79 15.46
C ALA A 397 1.62 -40.92 13.98
N ARG A 398 1.02 -41.84 13.21
CA ARG A 398 1.24 -41.95 11.76
C ARG A 398 0.62 -40.78 10.99
N ALA A 399 -0.58 -40.35 11.35
CA ALA A 399 -1.24 -39.20 10.75
C ALA A 399 -0.45 -37.90 10.99
N ASP A 400 0.01 -37.67 12.23
CA ASP A 400 0.82 -36.52 12.63
C ASP A 400 2.16 -36.50 11.88
N ALA A 401 2.82 -37.65 11.74
CA ALA A 401 4.07 -37.75 10.98
C ALA A 401 3.88 -37.42 9.48
N VAL A 402 2.76 -37.84 8.88
CA VAL A 402 2.41 -37.49 7.49
C VAL A 402 2.07 -36.01 7.36
N ALA A 403 1.35 -35.43 8.33
CA ALA A 403 1.04 -34.01 8.36
C ALA A 403 2.32 -33.15 8.45
N ALA A 404 3.20 -33.44 9.40
CA ALA A 404 4.48 -32.74 9.57
C ALA A 404 5.39 -32.86 8.34
N GLN A 405 5.43 -34.04 7.69
CA GLN A 405 6.19 -34.22 6.45
C GLN A 405 5.60 -33.43 5.28
N LYS A 406 4.27 -33.30 5.21
CA LYS A 406 3.60 -32.45 4.21
C LYS A 406 3.91 -30.97 4.47
N GLU A 407 3.76 -30.48 5.69
CA GLU A 407 4.09 -29.10 6.08
C GLU A 407 5.54 -28.74 5.74
N LYS A 408 6.48 -29.66 6.01
CA LYS A 408 7.89 -29.51 5.61
C LYS A 408 8.05 -29.34 4.10
N SER A 409 7.33 -30.13 3.29
CA SER A 409 7.38 -30.02 1.82
C SER A 409 6.75 -28.72 1.30
N ASP A 410 5.65 -28.27 1.91
CA ASP A 410 4.99 -27.00 1.59
C ASP A 410 5.87 -25.79 1.97
N PHE A 411 6.56 -25.85 3.12
CA PHE A 411 7.54 -24.84 3.51
C PHE A 411 8.74 -24.76 2.56
N GLN A 412 9.28 -25.91 2.13
CA GLN A 412 10.36 -25.96 1.14
C GLN A 412 9.92 -25.36 -0.20
N ARG A 413 8.72 -25.68 -0.67
CA ARG A 413 8.12 -25.09 -1.88
C ARG A 413 7.98 -23.57 -1.76
N LEU A 414 7.43 -23.07 -0.65
CA LEU A 414 7.29 -21.62 -0.41
C LEU A 414 8.66 -20.91 -0.37
N ALA A 415 9.69 -21.55 0.19
CA ALA A 415 11.05 -21.00 0.21
C ALA A 415 11.64 -20.89 -1.21
N MET A 416 11.44 -21.90 -2.06
CA MET A 416 11.84 -21.85 -3.47
C MET A 416 11.09 -20.77 -4.26
N GLU A 417 9.78 -20.63 -4.05
CA GLU A 417 8.96 -19.57 -4.68
C GLU A 417 9.45 -18.17 -4.26
N ARG A 418 9.80 -17.97 -2.99
CA ARG A 418 10.39 -16.72 -2.48
C ARG A 418 11.76 -16.43 -3.10
N LEU A 419 12.65 -17.42 -3.19
CA LEU A 419 13.95 -17.25 -3.86
C LEU A 419 13.77 -16.86 -5.34
N ALA A 420 12.89 -17.53 -6.07
CA ALA A 420 12.59 -17.20 -7.47
C ALA A 420 11.91 -15.82 -7.67
N LEU A 421 11.34 -15.22 -6.61
CA LEU A 421 10.88 -13.83 -6.62
C LEU A 421 12.02 -12.85 -6.34
N ILE A 422 12.89 -13.16 -5.36
CA ILE A 422 14.09 -12.36 -5.04
C ILE A 422 14.99 -12.25 -6.27
N GLU A 423 15.37 -13.37 -6.90
CA GLU A 423 16.21 -13.34 -8.10
C GLU A 423 15.57 -12.56 -9.27
N ARG A 424 14.24 -12.48 -9.34
CA ARG A 424 13.55 -11.67 -10.38
C ARG A 424 13.64 -10.19 -10.07
N ALA A 425 13.54 -9.80 -8.80
CA ALA A 425 13.77 -8.43 -8.36
C ALA A 425 15.23 -8.00 -8.54
N GLU A 426 16.19 -8.87 -8.21
CA GLU A 426 17.63 -8.62 -8.40
C GLU A 426 17.97 -8.34 -9.87
N ARG A 427 17.52 -9.17 -10.81
CA ARG A 427 17.69 -8.94 -12.26
C ARG A 427 17.02 -7.63 -12.74
N GLN A 428 15.95 -7.18 -12.09
CA GLN A 428 15.34 -5.87 -12.38
C GLN A 428 16.19 -4.72 -11.86
N ILE A 429 16.75 -4.84 -10.65
CA ILE A 429 17.68 -3.86 -10.07
C ILE A 429 18.93 -3.73 -10.94
N GLU A 430 19.57 -4.84 -11.33
CA GLU A 430 20.70 -4.85 -12.29
C GLU A 430 20.34 -4.17 -13.63
N GLY A 431 19.09 -4.30 -14.06
CA GLY A 431 18.53 -3.58 -15.21
C GLY A 431 18.59 -2.08 -15.03
N LEU A 432 17.98 -1.60 -13.94
CA LEU A 432 17.92 -0.18 -13.59
C LEU A 432 19.30 0.43 -13.30
N GLU A 433 20.23 -0.33 -12.72
CA GLU A 433 21.61 0.12 -12.49
C GLU A 433 22.38 0.31 -13.79
N ARG A 434 22.23 -0.61 -14.76
CA ARG A 434 22.80 -0.46 -16.10
C ARG A 434 22.24 0.78 -16.81
N ASP A 435 20.93 1.01 -16.71
CA ASP A 435 20.30 2.18 -17.36
C ASP A 435 20.66 3.49 -16.65
N ARG A 436 20.79 3.50 -15.31
CA ARG A 436 21.37 4.62 -14.56
C ARG A 436 22.80 4.92 -15.04
N GLY A 437 23.62 3.90 -15.28
CA GLY A 437 24.97 4.05 -15.81
C GLY A 437 25.00 4.71 -17.20
N LYS A 438 24.11 4.30 -18.11
CA LYS A 438 23.97 4.95 -19.43
C LYS A 438 23.59 6.43 -19.30
N LEU A 439 22.58 6.73 -18.50
CA LEU A 439 22.10 8.11 -18.29
C LEU A 439 23.18 9.00 -17.66
N LEU A 440 23.98 8.48 -16.72
CA LEU A 440 25.13 9.21 -16.17
C LEU A 440 26.17 9.53 -17.25
N GLY A 441 26.53 8.56 -18.09
CA GLY A 441 27.46 8.77 -19.21
C GLY A 441 26.91 9.70 -20.30
N GLU A 442 25.59 9.83 -20.45
CA GLU A 442 24.96 10.85 -21.30
C GLU A 442 25.02 12.25 -20.66
N VAL A 443 24.75 12.37 -19.36
CA VAL A 443 24.89 13.63 -18.60
C VAL A 443 26.33 14.14 -18.61
N GLU A 444 27.32 13.26 -18.44
CA GLU A 444 28.75 13.63 -18.52
C GLU A 444 29.12 14.12 -19.92
N ARG A 445 28.63 13.46 -20.98
CA ARG A 445 28.85 13.88 -22.38
C ARG A 445 28.21 15.23 -22.67
N LEU A 446 26.98 15.46 -22.17
CA LEU A 446 26.29 16.74 -22.31
C LEU A 446 27.04 17.87 -21.59
N ARG A 447 27.49 17.65 -20.35
CA ARG A 447 28.32 18.62 -19.61
C ARG A 447 29.64 18.94 -20.31
N ALA A 448 30.28 17.93 -20.91
CA ALA A 448 31.50 18.17 -21.71
C ALA A 448 31.20 19.06 -22.93
N SER A 449 30.09 18.82 -23.64
CA SER A 449 29.67 19.66 -24.77
C SER A 449 29.20 21.07 -24.36
N GLU A 450 28.58 21.20 -23.19
CA GLU A 450 28.20 22.48 -22.57
C GLU A 450 29.46 23.30 -22.25
N MET A 451 30.46 22.68 -21.62
CA MET A 451 31.71 23.35 -21.26
C MET A 451 32.54 23.78 -22.48
N ASP A 452 32.56 22.97 -23.57
CA ASP A 452 33.14 23.36 -24.86
C ASP A 452 32.38 24.53 -25.50
N ALA A 453 31.04 24.47 -25.51
CA ALA A 453 30.20 25.55 -26.03
C ALA A 453 30.39 26.86 -25.25
N VAL A 454 30.44 26.82 -23.91
CA VAL A 454 30.72 27.99 -23.05
C VAL A 454 32.12 28.55 -23.31
N SER A 455 33.14 27.69 -23.45
CA SER A 455 34.51 28.13 -23.78
C SER A 455 34.57 28.83 -25.14
N LYS A 456 33.80 28.33 -26.11
CA LYS A 456 33.69 28.93 -27.45
C LYS A 456 32.89 30.24 -27.45
N VAL A 457 31.87 30.37 -26.60
CA VAL A 457 31.13 31.63 -26.42
C VAL A 457 32.06 32.70 -25.84
N ALA A 458 32.79 32.40 -24.76
CA ALA A 458 33.73 33.33 -24.15
C ALA A 458 34.79 33.86 -25.15
N LEU A 459 35.36 32.99 -25.99
CA LEU A 459 36.31 33.38 -27.04
C LEU A 459 35.67 34.26 -28.15
N LEU A 460 34.38 34.09 -28.42
CA LEU A 460 33.65 34.97 -29.34
C LEU A 460 33.31 36.31 -28.68
N GLU A 461 33.00 36.33 -27.39
CA GLU A 461 32.76 37.56 -26.60
C GLU A 461 34.03 38.42 -26.53
N GLU A 462 35.19 37.85 -26.15
CA GLU A 462 36.49 38.57 -26.16
C GLU A 462 36.81 39.21 -27.53
N ARG A 463 36.49 38.50 -28.62
CA ARG A 463 36.69 38.98 -29.98
C ARG A 463 35.65 40.04 -30.41
N VAL A 464 34.44 40.02 -29.85
CA VAL A 464 33.46 41.10 -30.04
C VAL A 464 33.93 42.35 -29.29
N GLU A 465 34.34 42.22 -28.02
CA GLU A 465 34.92 43.33 -27.24
C GLU A 465 36.15 43.94 -27.93
N GLU A 466 36.98 43.14 -28.60
CA GLU A 466 38.10 43.63 -29.41
C GLU A 466 37.62 44.48 -30.59
N ARG A 467 36.60 44.04 -31.32
CA ARG A 467 36.04 44.83 -32.43
C ARG A 467 35.30 46.08 -31.97
N GLU A 468 34.64 46.03 -30.82
CA GLU A 468 34.03 47.21 -30.22
C GLU A 468 35.11 48.24 -29.83
N ARG A 469 36.22 47.80 -29.23
CA ARG A 469 37.39 48.67 -28.96
C ARG A 469 38.01 49.26 -30.22
N GLU A 470 38.17 48.47 -31.29
CA GLU A 470 38.65 48.97 -32.59
C GLU A 470 37.71 50.03 -33.19
N ILE A 471 36.39 49.81 -33.12
CA ILE A 471 35.38 50.75 -33.62
C ILE A 471 35.38 52.03 -32.78
N GLU A 472 35.42 51.94 -31.46
CA GLU A 472 35.52 53.08 -30.53
C GLU A 472 36.76 53.92 -30.83
N GLN A 473 37.92 53.27 -31.06
CA GLN A 473 39.16 53.95 -31.43
C GLN A 473 39.05 54.67 -32.79
N MET A 474 38.49 54.00 -33.81
CA MET A 474 38.26 54.58 -35.14
C MET A 474 37.30 55.78 -35.09
N LEU A 475 36.22 55.69 -34.30
CA LEU A 475 35.27 56.78 -34.09
C LEU A 475 35.91 57.96 -33.34
N SER A 476 36.74 57.69 -32.33
CA SER A 476 37.50 58.70 -31.60
C SER A 476 38.46 59.46 -32.54
N GLN A 477 39.27 58.74 -33.32
CA GLN A 477 40.16 59.34 -34.32
C GLN A 477 39.41 60.14 -35.39
N ASN A 478 38.24 59.66 -35.85
CA ASN A 478 37.42 60.39 -36.81
C ASN A 478 36.85 61.68 -36.20
N ASN A 479 36.38 61.64 -34.95
CA ASN A 479 35.91 62.82 -34.23
C ASN A 479 37.03 63.83 -33.98
N GLU A 480 38.25 63.37 -33.67
CA GLU A 480 39.43 64.23 -33.54
C GLU A 480 39.79 64.89 -34.87
N GLN A 481 39.80 64.14 -35.98
CA GLN A 481 40.00 64.70 -37.34
C GLN A 481 38.93 65.73 -37.70
N ARG A 482 37.65 65.47 -37.37
CA ARG A 482 36.55 66.42 -37.59
C ARG A 482 36.72 67.67 -36.72
N SER A 483 37.12 67.52 -35.45
CA SER A 483 37.42 68.64 -34.55
C SER A 483 38.55 69.51 -35.09
N ASN A 484 39.66 68.90 -35.52
CA ASN A 484 40.79 69.60 -36.15
C ASN A 484 40.36 70.33 -37.43
N THR A 485 39.50 69.70 -38.25
CA THR A 485 38.95 70.33 -39.46
C THR A 485 38.07 71.54 -39.13
N VAL A 486 37.21 71.44 -38.11
CA VAL A 486 36.40 72.56 -37.61
C VAL A 486 37.30 73.69 -37.10
N GLN A 487 38.33 73.38 -36.31
CA GLN A 487 39.28 74.38 -35.81
C GLN A 487 40.03 75.11 -36.95
N VAL A 488 40.42 74.39 -38.01
CA VAL A 488 41.00 75.01 -39.21
C VAL A 488 39.99 75.91 -39.91
N LEU A 489 38.74 75.48 -40.08
CA LEU A 489 37.68 76.31 -40.67
C LEU A 489 37.36 77.55 -39.83
N GLU A 490 37.40 77.47 -38.50
CA GLU A 490 37.27 78.61 -37.59
C GLU A 490 38.45 79.59 -37.73
N SER A 491 39.69 79.08 -37.82
CA SER A 491 40.85 79.93 -38.07
C SER A 491 40.76 80.64 -39.43
N LEU A 492 40.34 79.96 -40.50
CA LEU A 492 40.10 80.56 -41.80
C LEU A 492 38.98 81.61 -41.72
N LEU A 493 37.87 81.33 -41.05
CA LEU A 493 36.77 82.27 -40.85
C LEU A 493 37.21 83.52 -40.06
N THR A 494 38.09 83.39 -39.06
CA THR A 494 38.63 84.56 -38.35
C THR A 494 39.60 85.37 -39.23
N THR A 495 40.43 84.74 -40.06
CA THR A 495 41.26 85.46 -41.05
C THR A 495 40.42 86.15 -42.13
N GLU A 496 39.31 85.55 -42.57
CA GLU A 496 38.38 86.14 -43.54
C GLU A 496 37.69 87.38 -42.94
N ARG A 497 37.22 87.28 -41.70
CA ARG A 497 36.66 88.41 -40.94
C ARG A 497 37.69 89.54 -40.75
N ALA A 498 38.95 89.21 -40.48
CA ALA A 498 40.03 90.20 -40.37
C ALA A 498 40.31 90.89 -41.73
N ALA A 499 40.39 90.11 -42.82
CA ALA A 499 40.55 90.64 -44.17
C ALA A 499 39.37 91.52 -44.60
N ARG A 500 38.13 91.17 -44.22
CA ARG A 500 36.96 92.05 -44.40
C ARG A 500 37.05 93.33 -43.60
N ALA A 501 37.50 93.27 -42.35
CA ALA A 501 37.70 94.48 -41.54
C ALA A 501 38.75 95.42 -42.16
N GLU A 502 39.83 94.86 -42.73
CA GLU A 502 40.83 95.64 -43.47
C GLU A 502 40.30 96.16 -44.81
N ALA A 503 39.50 95.38 -45.54
CA ALA A 503 38.83 95.85 -46.76
C ALA A 503 37.86 97.01 -46.46
N ASN A 504 37.10 96.93 -45.36
CA ASN A 504 36.24 98.01 -44.88
C ASN A 504 37.06 99.24 -44.48
N SER A 505 38.15 99.11 -43.72
CA SER A 505 38.96 100.28 -43.31
C SER A 505 39.64 100.94 -44.51
N ARG A 506 40.03 100.17 -45.53
CA ARG A 506 40.49 100.71 -46.83
C ARG A 506 39.36 101.41 -47.60
N ALA A 507 38.14 100.88 -47.58
CA ALA A 507 36.97 101.51 -48.20
C ALA A 507 36.53 102.79 -47.47
N GLU A 508 36.66 102.84 -46.14
CA GLU A 508 36.47 104.03 -45.32
C GLU A 508 37.55 105.08 -45.61
N ALA A 509 38.82 104.68 -45.69
CA ALA A 509 39.92 105.57 -46.07
C ALA A 509 39.74 106.14 -47.48
N LEU A 510 39.32 105.32 -48.45
CA LEU A 510 38.97 105.79 -49.80
C LEU A 510 37.72 106.67 -49.79
N SER A 511 36.73 106.43 -48.93
CA SER A 511 35.56 107.30 -48.77
C SER A 511 35.94 108.66 -48.19
N LEU A 512 36.83 108.71 -47.20
CA LEU A 512 37.39 109.95 -46.65
C LEU A 512 38.24 110.69 -47.71
N GLN A 513 38.99 109.95 -48.52
CA GLN A 513 39.75 110.52 -49.63
C GLN A 513 38.83 111.07 -50.72
N LEU A 514 37.74 110.35 -51.06
CA LEU A 514 36.69 110.80 -51.95
C LEU A 514 35.99 112.05 -51.42
N GLN A 515 35.62 112.09 -50.14
CA GLN A 515 35.02 113.25 -49.48
C GLN A 515 35.98 114.45 -49.46
N SER A 516 37.29 114.22 -49.28
CA SER A 516 38.32 115.25 -49.42
C SER A 516 38.44 115.76 -50.85
N THR A 517 38.45 114.86 -51.85
CA THR A 517 38.45 115.27 -53.26
C THR A 517 37.16 115.96 -53.66
N GLN A 518 36.00 115.55 -53.12
CA GLN A 518 34.71 116.20 -53.32
C GLN A 518 34.73 117.60 -52.70
N GLY A 519 35.25 117.78 -51.49
CA GLY A 519 35.44 119.12 -50.91
C GLY A 519 36.37 120.01 -51.75
N ARG A 520 37.41 119.44 -52.38
CA ARG A 520 38.24 120.18 -53.36
C ARG A 520 37.51 120.44 -54.68
N LEU A 521 36.63 119.54 -55.11
CA LEU A 521 35.77 119.69 -56.29
C LEU A 521 34.69 120.75 -56.05
N ASP A 522 34.16 120.83 -54.83
CA ASP A 522 33.19 121.83 -54.37
C ASP A 522 33.86 123.21 -54.27
N ILE A 523 35.11 123.30 -53.77
CA ILE A 523 35.94 124.51 -53.84
C ILE A 523 36.21 124.90 -55.30
N LEU A 524 36.64 123.95 -56.15
CA LEU A 524 36.83 124.19 -57.58
C LEU A 524 35.52 124.55 -58.29
N GLN A 525 34.36 124.07 -57.82
CA GLN A 525 33.06 124.52 -58.31
C GLN A 525 32.72 125.91 -57.78
N GLN A 526 33.13 126.28 -56.56
CA GLN A 526 32.97 127.63 -56.02
C GLN A 526 33.84 128.64 -56.81
N GLU A 527 35.06 128.25 -57.18
CA GLU A 527 35.94 128.97 -58.11
C GLU A 527 35.39 128.98 -59.53
N LEU A 528 34.91 127.84 -60.08
CA LEU A 528 34.28 127.80 -61.40
C LEU A 528 32.98 128.62 -61.44
N THR A 529 32.29 128.77 -60.31
CA THR A 529 31.08 129.59 -60.21
C THR A 529 31.42 131.07 -60.07
N SER A 530 32.52 131.43 -59.40
CA SER A 530 33.02 132.81 -59.40
C SER A 530 33.60 133.23 -60.77
N VAL A 531 34.25 132.30 -61.49
CA VAL A 531 34.70 132.48 -62.89
C VAL A 531 33.49 132.53 -63.85
N ARG A 532 32.48 131.66 -63.70
CA ARG A 532 31.23 131.73 -64.50
C ARG A 532 30.44 133.01 -64.29
N LEU A 533 30.51 133.63 -63.11
CA LEU A 533 29.93 134.96 -62.85
C LEU A 533 30.69 136.09 -63.55
N ASN A 534 31.94 135.88 -63.97
CA ASN A 534 32.77 136.88 -64.66
C ASN A 534 32.88 136.67 -66.18
N GLU A 535 32.83 135.43 -66.69
CA GLU A 535 33.19 135.12 -68.09
C GLU A 535 32.04 134.61 -68.98
N SER A 536 30.83 134.37 -68.45
CA SER A 536 29.73 133.80 -69.24
C SER A 536 28.85 134.83 -69.98
N ALA A 537 29.46 135.90 -70.50
CA ALA A 537 28.81 136.88 -71.38
C ALA A 537 29.52 136.93 -72.75
N LEU A 538 28.85 136.41 -73.79
CA LEU A 538 29.30 136.29 -75.20
C LEU A 538 30.36 135.18 -75.44
N ASP A 539 30.00 133.90 -75.54
CA ASP A 539 29.21 133.19 -76.58
C ASP A 539 30.07 132.51 -77.68
N SER A 540 29.56 131.35 -78.11
CA SER A 540 29.65 130.77 -79.46
C SER A 540 30.50 129.50 -79.74
N LYS A 541 29.75 128.37 -79.72
CA LYS A 541 29.50 127.45 -80.86
C LYS A 541 30.52 126.37 -81.28
N LEU A 542 30.00 125.12 -81.28
CA LEU A 542 30.16 124.04 -82.30
C LEU A 542 31.55 123.38 -82.45
N ARG A 543 31.76 122.06 -82.68
CA ARG A 543 31.00 120.77 -82.74
C ARG A 543 31.95 119.68 -82.14
N THR A 544 31.64 118.40 -81.89
CA THR A 544 31.11 117.30 -82.75
C THR A 544 30.94 116.02 -81.92
N ALA A 545 30.01 115.12 -82.32
CA ALA A 545 30.06 113.65 -82.16
C ALA A 545 30.12 113.06 -80.71
N SER A 546 29.61 111.87 -80.40
CA SER A 546 28.77 110.89 -81.14
C SER A 546 28.11 109.90 -80.14
N HIS A 547 27.11 109.17 -80.63
CA HIS A 547 26.57 107.86 -80.20
C HIS A 547 27.33 107.05 -79.11
N GLY A 548 26.68 106.30 -78.21
CA GLY A 548 25.25 106.10 -77.97
C GLY A 548 24.90 104.68 -77.43
N LYS A 549 23.59 104.44 -77.21
CA LYS A 549 22.90 103.13 -77.04
C LYS A 549 23.24 102.21 -75.83
N ARG A 550 22.19 101.97 -75.03
CA ARG A 550 21.68 100.65 -74.56
C ARG A 550 22.52 99.88 -73.52
N SER A 551 21.96 99.01 -72.67
CA SER A 551 20.56 98.62 -72.42
C SER A 551 20.45 97.78 -71.13
N ARG A 552 19.29 97.86 -70.46
CA ARG A 552 18.69 96.84 -69.56
C ARG A 552 19.59 96.24 -68.48
N ILE A 553 19.37 96.73 -67.26
CA ILE A 553 19.45 95.90 -66.05
C ILE A 553 18.37 94.80 -66.17
N ASP A 554 18.77 93.57 -65.92
CA ASP A 554 17.89 92.40 -65.77
C ASP A 554 18.24 91.75 -64.43
N GLU A 555 17.38 91.95 -63.44
CA GLU A 555 17.37 91.17 -62.20
C GLU A 555 16.17 90.22 -62.29
N CYS A 556 16.41 89.02 -62.82
CA CYS A 556 15.40 87.97 -62.84
C CYS A 556 16.00 86.58 -62.59
N MET A 557 15.14 85.68 -62.14
CA MET A 557 15.49 84.34 -61.64
C MET A 557 15.78 83.34 -62.77
N GLY A 558 16.74 82.44 -62.57
CA GLY A 558 16.94 81.20 -63.33
C GLY A 558 18.20 80.46 -62.84
N MET A 559 18.22 79.17 -62.52
CA MET A 559 17.72 77.91 -63.14
C MET A 559 18.67 77.27 -64.16
N GLU A 560 19.22 76.11 -63.77
CA GLU A 560 19.57 74.92 -64.57
C GLU A 560 19.77 73.77 -63.53
N SER A 561 19.56 72.47 -63.79
CA SER A 561 19.07 71.76 -64.99
C SER A 561 18.26 70.49 -64.58
N VAL A 562 17.77 69.71 -65.55
CA VAL A 562 16.76 68.62 -65.41
C VAL A 562 17.35 67.24 -65.78
N GLN A 563 16.62 66.16 -65.48
CA GLN A 563 16.84 64.74 -65.85
C GLN A 563 18.00 64.01 -65.08
N ASP A 564 17.97 62.69 -64.84
CA ASP A 564 17.27 61.62 -65.59
C ASP A 564 16.67 60.47 -64.75
N MET A 565 15.75 59.76 -65.42
CA MET A 565 15.20 58.42 -65.15
C MET A 565 16.30 57.32 -65.12
N GLU A 566 16.24 56.28 -64.29
CA GLU A 566 15.45 55.03 -64.44
C GLU A 566 15.75 54.22 -65.74
N VAL A 567 16.23 52.98 -65.57
CA VAL A 567 16.14 51.75 -66.42
C VAL A 567 17.18 50.76 -65.82
N ASP A 568 16.87 49.60 -65.23
CA ASP A 568 15.99 48.45 -65.57
C ASP A 568 16.78 47.30 -66.23
N GLU A 569 16.15 46.13 -66.30
CA GLU A 569 16.53 44.92 -67.03
C GLU A 569 17.71 44.06 -66.53
N GLU A 570 17.69 42.73 -66.66
CA GLU A 570 16.59 41.75 -66.64
C GLU A 570 17.21 40.33 -66.59
N ILE A 571 16.38 39.28 -66.57
CA ILE A 571 16.59 38.01 -67.31
C ILE A 571 17.78 37.07 -66.92
N VAL A 572 17.62 35.74 -66.72
CA VAL A 572 16.42 34.87 -66.68
C VAL A 572 16.78 33.39 -66.35
N LYS A 573 15.74 32.54 -66.22
CA LYS A 573 15.71 31.04 -66.29
C LYS A 573 16.40 30.27 -65.13
N GLY A 574 15.72 29.40 -64.38
CA GLY A 574 14.28 29.12 -64.22
C GLY A 574 13.88 27.63 -64.38
N ARG A 575 12.60 27.34 -64.05
CA ARG A 575 11.84 26.08 -64.30
C ARG A 575 12.26 24.82 -63.48
N LYS A 576 11.36 23.91 -63.07
CA LYS A 576 9.87 23.88 -63.03
C LYS A 576 9.37 22.64 -62.22
N ARG A 577 8.29 22.81 -61.44
CA ARG A 577 7.05 21.96 -61.34
C ARG A 577 7.16 20.43 -61.02
N SER A 578 6.16 19.72 -60.48
CA SER A 578 4.80 20.07 -59.98
C SER A 578 4.12 18.95 -59.16
N LYS A 579 3.17 19.35 -58.30
CA LYS A 579 2.02 18.63 -57.69
C LYS A 579 1.66 17.20 -58.15
N GLY A 580 1.61 16.27 -57.18
CA GLY A 580 0.38 15.57 -56.71
C GLY A 580 -0.15 14.31 -57.43
N THR A 581 -0.63 13.32 -56.65
CA THR A 581 -2.04 12.84 -56.57
C THR A 581 -2.23 11.45 -55.90
N SER A 582 -3.45 11.23 -55.38
CA SER A 582 -4.16 9.94 -55.19
C SER A 582 -4.04 9.10 -53.89
N SER A 583 -5.18 8.49 -53.57
CA SER A 583 -5.51 7.37 -52.66
C SER A 583 -6.67 6.60 -53.38
N PRO A 584 -7.33 5.53 -52.86
CA PRO A 584 -7.16 4.71 -51.64
C PRO A 584 -7.39 3.16 -51.88
N ILE A 585 -7.68 2.38 -50.80
CA ILE A 585 -8.53 1.13 -50.71
C ILE A 585 -7.89 -0.30 -50.52
N LYS A 586 -8.03 -0.79 -49.26
CA LYS A 586 -8.48 -2.12 -48.70
C LYS A 586 -7.84 -3.53 -48.97
N HIS A 587 -7.57 -4.21 -47.83
CA HIS A 587 -7.94 -5.61 -47.39
C HIS A 587 -7.32 -6.89 -48.03
N VAL A 588 -6.77 -7.83 -47.21
CA VAL A 588 -7.38 -9.08 -46.65
C VAL A 588 -6.31 -9.89 -45.83
N GLN A 589 -6.76 -10.87 -45.02
CA GLN A 589 -6.06 -11.72 -44.02
C GLN A 589 -5.32 -12.98 -44.57
N SER A 590 -4.45 -13.56 -43.73
CA SER A 590 -4.34 -15.01 -43.34
C SER A 590 -3.34 -15.07 -42.17
N GLU A 591 -3.63 -15.57 -40.96
CA GLU A 591 -4.05 -16.90 -40.46
C GLU A 591 -2.91 -17.91 -40.21
N ASP A 592 -3.08 -18.68 -39.10
CA ASP A 592 -2.34 -19.87 -38.63
C ASP A 592 -0.92 -19.68 -38.00
N GLY A 593 -0.55 -20.27 -36.84
CA GLY A 593 -1.32 -21.03 -35.83
C GLY A 593 -0.46 -21.72 -34.74
N GLY A 594 -0.94 -21.79 -33.47
CA GLY A 594 -0.34 -22.53 -32.32
C GLY A 594 0.96 -21.92 -31.73
N SER A 595 1.38 -22.07 -30.46
CA SER A 595 1.01 -22.89 -29.29
C SER A 595 1.86 -22.39 -28.07
N SER A 596 1.56 -22.46 -26.76
CA SER A 596 0.41 -22.99 -25.99
C SER A 596 0.35 -22.50 -24.51
N PHE A 597 -0.87 -22.53 -23.94
CA PHE A 597 -1.26 -22.91 -22.55
C PHE A 597 -0.79 -22.16 -21.26
N ARG A 598 -1.82 -21.62 -20.54
CA ARG A 598 -2.05 -21.49 -19.07
C ARG A 598 -1.31 -20.47 -18.18
N GLY A 599 -2.10 -19.87 -17.26
CA GLY A 599 -1.66 -19.22 -16.00
C GLY A 599 -2.17 -17.77 -15.82
N ASN A 600 -3.47 -17.50 -15.59
CA ASN A 600 -4.21 -17.62 -14.31
C ASN A 600 -3.86 -16.53 -13.25
N HIS A 601 -4.76 -15.53 -13.09
CA HIS A 601 -4.95 -14.56 -12.00
C HIS A 601 -3.74 -13.68 -11.53
N GLY A 602 -3.92 -12.40 -11.17
CA GLY A 602 -5.15 -11.59 -11.19
C GLY A 602 -4.96 -10.16 -10.63
N ASN A 603 -6.00 -9.35 -10.83
CA ASN A 603 -6.37 -8.08 -10.17
C ASN A 603 -5.30 -6.97 -9.98
N ARG A 604 -5.49 -5.88 -10.73
CA ARG A 604 -5.52 -4.53 -10.14
C ARG A 604 -6.98 -4.15 -9.84
N GLU A 605 -7.16 -3.39 -8.77
CA GLU A 605 -8.45 -2.77 -8.40
C GLU A 605 -8.61 -1.40 -9.10
N GLY A 606 -9.85 -0.89 -9.12
CA GLY A 606 -10.17 0.50 -9.47
C GLY A 606 -10.57 0.75 -10.92
N ASP A 607 -11.85 0.63 -11.24
CA ASP A 607 -12.72 1.83 -11.24
C ASP A 607 -14.21 1.48 -11.41
N GLN A 608 -15.07 2.32 -10.83
CA GLN A 608 -16.51 2.29 -11.08
C GLN A 608 -16.82 3.03 -12.38
N LEU A 609 -17.26 2.31 -13.42
CA LEU A 609 -18.06 2.91 -14.49
C LEU A 609 -19.17 1.95 -14.92
N GLN A 610 -20.34 2.55 -15.17
CA GLN A 610 -21.62 1.89 -15.32
C GLN A 610 -21.80 1.37 -16.76
N GLU A 611 -21.25 0.20 -17.07
CA GLU A 611 -21.60 -0.52 -18.30
C GLU A 611 -22.87 -1.34 -18.12
N SER A 612 -23.83 -1.16 -19.04
CA SER A 612 -25.01 -2.01 -19.13
C SER A 612 -24.59 -3.39 -19.66
N GLU A 613 -24.30 -4.34 -18.76
CA GLU A 613 -24.07 -5.73 -19.15
C GLU A 613 -25.27 -6.27 -19.94
N ASP A 614 -25.01 -6.90 -21.08
CA ASP A 614 -26.04 -7.54 -21.92
C ASP A 614 -26.58 -8.80 -21.20
N TYR A 615 -27.49 -8.63 -20.24
CA TYR A 615 -27.97 -9.70 -19.35
C TYR A 615 -28.57 -10.91 -20.11
N GLY A 616 -29.09 -10.71 -21.33
CA GLY A 616 -29.54 -11.79 -22.21
C GLY A 616 -28.45 -12.81 -22.60
N LYS A 617 -27.17 -12.41 -22.57
CA LYS A 617 -26.01 -13.28 -22.82
C LYS A 617 -25.68 -14.18 -21.63
N PHE A 618 -26.21 -13.95 -20.43
CA PHE A 618 -25.91 -14.77 -19.26
C PHE A 618 -26.38 -16.22 -19.46
N THR A 619 -25.62 -17.16 -18.90
CA THR A 619 -26.02 -18.58 -18.83
C THR A 619 -27.10 -18.75 -17.77
N VAL A 620 -27.91 -19.81 -17.88
CA VAL A 620 -28.94 -20.16 -16.88
C VAL A 620 -28.34 -20.24 -15.48
N LEU A 621 -27.12 -20.77 -15.35
CA LEU A 621 -26.42 -20.86 -14.06
C LEU A 621 -26.10 -19.47 -13.46
N LYS A 622 -25.54 -18.54 -14.26
CA LYS A 622 -25.21 -17.18 -13.80
C LYS A 622 -26.48 -16.41 -13.38
N LEU A 623 -27.59 -16.56 -14.11
CA LEU A 623 -28.88 -15.96 -13.76
C LEU A 623 -29.45 -16.51 -12.45
N LYS A 624 -29.39 -17.84 -12.23
CA LYS A 624 -29.83 -18.45 -10.97
C LYS A 624 -28.99 -17.98 -9.78
N GLN A 625 -27.67 -17.89 -9.97
CA GLN A 625 -26.74 -17.39 -8.96
C GLN A 625 -27.03 -15.92 -8.60
N GLU A 626 -27.23 -15.03 -9.58
CA GLU A 626 -27.53 -13.63 -9.29
C GLU A 626 -28.93 -13.43 -8.71
N LEU A 627 -29.97 -14.16 -9.15
CA LEU A 627 -31.28 -14.14 -8.47
C LEU A 627 -31.14 -14.54 -6.99
N THR A 628 -30.34 -15.56 -6.69
CA THR A 628 -30.09 -16.01 -5.31
C THR A 628 -29.32 -14.97 -4.50
N LYS A 629 -28.29 -14.35 -5.10
CA LYS A 629 -27.46 -13.29 -4.50
C LYS A 629 -28.24 -12.00 -4.23
N HIS A 630 -29.22 -11.68 -5.06
CA HIS A 630 -30.17 -10.58 -4.83
C HIS A 630 -31.35 -10.94 -3.91
N GLY A 631 -31.39 -12.16 -3.35
CA GLY A 631 -32.38 -12.60 -2.36
C GLY A 631 -33.61 -13.32 -2.93
N PHE A 632 -33.77 -13.39 -4.25
CA PHE A 632 -34.93 -13.97 -4.94
C PHE A 632 -34.82 -15.50 -5.17
N GLY A 633 -34.17 -16.20 -4.24
CA GLY A 633 -33.97 -17.65 -4.30
C GLY A 633 -35.27 -18.45 -4.08
N ALA A 634 -36.21 -17.91 -3.30
CA ALA A 634 -37.48 -18.57 -3.02
C ALA A 634 -38.43 -18.55 -4.23
N GLU A 635 -38.47 -17.43 -4.95
CA GLU A 635 -39.24 -17.20 -6.16
C GLU A 635 -38.71 -18.07 -7.31
N LEU A 636 -37.39 -18.26 -7.38
CA LEU A 636 -36.76 -19.20 -8.31
C LEU A 636 -37.16 -20.67 -8.04
N LEU A 637 -37.35 -21.06 -6.78
CA LEU A 637 -37.80 -22.40 -6.38
C LEU A 637 -39.30 -22.63 -6.63
N GLN A 638 -40.11 -21.58 -6.70
CA GLN A 638 -41.55 -21.69 -7.04
C GLN A 638 -41.77 -22.02 -8.52
N LEU A 639 -40.82 -21.68 -9.40
CA LEU A 639 -40.88 -22.11 -10.80
C LEU A 639 -40.56 -23.61 -10.92
N LYS A 640 -41.57 -24.42 -11.25
CA LYS A 640 -41.37 -25.83 -11.62
C LYS A 640 -40.84 -25.93 -13.05
N ASN A 641 -39.59 -26.40 -13.20
CA ASN A 641 -38.87 -26.59 -14.48
C ASN A 641 -38.76 -25.32 -15.36
N PRO A 642 -38.16 -24.22 -14.87
CA PRO A 642 -38.06 -22.97 -15.62
C PRO A 642 -37.10 -23.07 -16.81
N ASN A 643 -37.54 -22.58 -17.97
CA ASN A 643 -36.70 -22.41 -19.15
C ASN A 643 -35.87 -21.11 -19.03
N LYS A 644 -34.90 -20.88 -19.94
CA LYS A 644 -34.02 -19.69 -19.87
C LYS A 644 -34.79 -18.37 -19.90
N LYS A 645 -35.90 -18.27 -20.65
CA LYS A 645 -36.73 -17.06 -20.74
C LYS A 645 -37.46 -16.78 -19.43
N ASP A 646 -37.96 -17.81 -18.74
CA ASP A 646 -38.67 -17.63 -17.46
C ASP A 646 -37.74 -17.05 -16.38
N ILE A 647 -36.49 -17.53 -16.34
CA ILE A 647 -35.46 -17.06 -15.40
C ILE A 647 -35.00 -15.64 -15.76
N LEU A 648 -34.82 -15.34 -17.05
CA LEU A 648 -34.53 -13.98 -17.54
C LEU A 648 -35.66 -13.00 -17.17
N ALA A 649 -36.92 -13.36 -17.40
CA ALA A 649 -38.07 -12.54 -17.06
C ALA A 649 -38.18 -12.28 -15.54
N LEU A 650 -37.83 -13.28 -14.71
CA LEU A 650 -37.81 -13.11 -13.26
C LEU A 650 -36.65 -12.18 -12.82
N TYR A 651 -35.48 -12.27 -13.46
CA TYR A 651 -34.34 -11.38 -13.26
C TYR A 651 -34.64 -9.93 -13.70
N GLU A 652 -35.20 -9.74 -14.90
CA GLU A 652 -35.67 -8.44 -15.39
C GLU A 652 -36.70 -7.81 -14.46
N LYS A 653 -37.64 -8.62 -13.94
CA LYS A 653 -38.73 -8.13 -13.08
C LYS A 653 -38.29 -7.72 -11.68
N HIS A 654 -37.33 -8.42 -11.06
CA HIS A 654 -37.00 -8.23 -9.64
C HIS A 654 -35.60 -7.63 -9.39
N VAL A 655 -34.67 -7.77 -10.34
CA VAL A 655 -33.29 -7.26 -10.22
C VAL A 655 -33.07 -6.00 -11.07
N LEU A 656 -33.58 -5.96 -12.31
CA LEU A 656 -33.35 -4.82 -13.22
C LEU A 656 -34.41 -3.70 -13.14
N LYS A 657 -35.58 -3.96 -12.53
CA LYS A 657 -36.67 -2.97 -12.33
C LYS A 657 -36.68 -2.36 -10.92
N ARG A 658 -35.50 -2.11 -10.34
CA ARG A 658 -35.35 -1.57 -8.98
C ARG A 658 -34.70 -0.20 -8.98
#